data_AF-A4GIA9-F1
#
_entry.id   AF-A4GIA9-F1
#
_cell.length_a   1.000
_cell.length_b   1.000
_cell.length_c   1.000
_cell.angle_alpha   90.00
_cell.angle_beta   90.00
_cell.angle_gamma   90.00
#
_symmetry.space_group_name_H-M   'P 1'
#
loop_
_entity.id
_entity.type
_entity.pdbx_description
1 polymer ?
#
loop_
_entity_poly.entity_id
_entity_poly.type
_entity_poly.pdbx_seq_one_letter_code
_entity_poly.pdbx_strand_id
1 'polypeptide(L)'
;MSFEDMIQITQKEPISRSARLHATPKTITATIKFYFLPLFLFLPFFATWSATKTSNAPFLTPDEAITNMKTLKGFEVKAFVAEPDIGEAIAFCFDFRGRLWTLENYNYQTRKAHSADKRNRIQIFEDLDGDGVFDKKKTFTENLTFSSGLAVGMGGVYVGMPPELIFIPDADGDDKPDGPHEVLLDGWGIQDRHETLNSFIWGPDGWLYGCHGVFTQSLVGHPGAKDEDRQFIDAGIWRFHPQSKEFEVFAEGLSNPWGFDFNDMGQGFATCCVIPHLFHVVQGGVYHKQSKQNVNPFVYDNIKTIRDHVHKSAHGGARFYLADVFPEKYRDQLFMCNIHEHAVLIDYMVPKGSSFIGKHGDDFLLANDLAWVGFSVETGPDGGIYILDWHDQNICGNEIKFANSARVYRIMPKGVKGPKPFNLEKLSDLELVELQNHSNDWYVRQSRTILHHRTISGKLNKSSVHGKLKSMLVNAKTVGKRLRALWSLHVTDGITQEHALSLLDDSEQYIRAWTIQLLGENKNLSGVIRAKFVEMAKSEKSPVVRLYLASALQRMPHDQRWGILESLSKYAEDKEDNNIPRMLWLALEPMVVKHPQKALQLASGSALPRLQEFTPRRLLGGKTASNTRKPSKSSMSKWQGIVQQSAPKFSINGSGVGGVVRFDSFRNKTATRTHPIKRGVPSVLCRKLKIEDDMKTILRATVSHHPHGDWELRVRVNGKIISRKEVSSKTVTNEWLTHEVDLSPYAGKEINLQLENQPTDWRNEWGYWHEVKVSAVPFVSLKPTKVSQKKKVLFISGKPSHGRMKHEHRAGNIILAKRLNQSGLPVEAVVLDDIGYPKDESVLEDAATIVIFCTGHGGHVLNPKLKEFDALMKRGIGVIMIHWATEAVSGAPGDKFLEWMGGFCDINWSVNPHWKPNFKPRAHPIWNGVDPFSVDDEWYYHMRFVKDRTGLTPILTDVPPLETLKRPDGIRSGNPAVRKAVANGESQHVAWAYERSEGGRGFGFTGGHNHVSWQDDNYRKIMLNAILWTAGMEVPEGGVHSSAPDNVEIESNLDPVIKKKKKS
;
A
#
# COMPACT_ATOMS: atom_id res chain seq x y z
N MET A 1 -22.50 26.06 -56.89
CA MET A 1 -21.65 27.07 -57.58
C MET A 1 -20.24 26.95 -57.02
N SER A 2 -19.24 27.22 -57.86
CA SER A 2 -17.82 27.03 -57.56
C SER A 2 -17.25 28.13 -56.65
N PHE A 3 -16.04 27.86 -56.16
CA PHE A 3 -15.04 28.89 -55.88
C PHE A 3 -14.92 29.85 -57.07
N GLU A 4 -14.84 31.16 -56.78
CA GLU A 4 -13.98 32.18 -57.40
C GLU A 4 -14.36 33.54 -56.80
N ASP A 5 -13.43 34.22 -56.11
CA ASP A 5 -12.90 35.51 -56.61
C ASP A 5 -11.83 36.19 -55.73
N MET A 6 -10.93 36.88 -56.42
CA MET A 6 -9.95 37.92 -56.02
C MET A 6 -8.70 37.56 -55.17
N ILE A 7 -7.42 37.78 -55.58
CA ILE A 7 -6.70 38.97 -56.15
C ILE A 7 -6.30 39.97 -55.04
N GLN A 8 -5.04 40.42 -54.83
CA GLN A 8 -3.73 40.27 -55.54
C GLN A 8 -2.55 40.84 -54.69
N ILE A 9 -1.28 40.37 -54.91
CA ILE A 9 0.00 41.16 -55.03
C ILE A 9 0.55 41.91 -53.77
N THR A 10 1.86 42.10 -53.45
CA THR A 10 3.17 42.13 -54.18
C THR A 10 4.39 41.79 -53.27
N GLN A 11 5.48 41.22 -53.84
CA GLN A 11 6.93 41.47 -53.55
C GLN A 11 7.50 41.23 -52.11
N LYS A 12 8.78 40.83 -51.89
CA LYS A 12 10.00 40.71 -52.73
C LYS A 12 11.00 39.72 -52.08
N GLU A 13 11.59 38.79 -52.83
CA GLU A 13 12.88 38.13 -52.51
C GLU A 13 14.02 38.83 -53.26
N PRO A 14 15.31 38.53 -52.93
CA PRO A 14 16.13 37.89 -53.97
C PRO A 14 17.27 36.91 -53.53
N ILE A 15 17.48 35.86 -54.36
CA ILE A 15 18.77 35.35 -54.92
C ILE A 15 19.73 34.53 -54.01
N SER A 16 20.37 33.40 -54.43
CA SER A 16 20.19 32.50 -55.60
C SER A 16 21.07 31.22 -55.56
N ARG A 17 20.63 30.13 -56.24
CA ARG A 17 21.37 29.18 -57.15
C ARG A 17 22.73 28.57 -56.71
N SER A 18 23.08 27.30 -56.95
CA SER A 18 22.49 26.13 -57.67
C SER A 18 23.32 24.84 -57.32
N ALA A 19 23.23 23.62 -57.90
CA ALA A 19 22.73 23.16 -59.20
C ALA A 19 22.29 21.66 -59.30
N ARG A 20 22.16 21.21 -60.56
CA ARG A 20 21.70 19.94 -61.18
C ARG A 20 22.80 18.84 -61.14
N LEU A 21 22.60 17.54 -61.46
CA LEU A 21 21.86 16.85 -62.55
C LEU A 21 21.41 15.41 -62.12
N HIS A 22 20.24 14.91 -62.57
CA HIS A 22 20.01 13.75 -63.51
C HIS A 22 20.57 12.36 -63.07
N ALA A 23 19.91 11.21 -63.27
CA ALA A 23 18.55 10.88 -63.77
C ALA A 23 18.12 9.44 -63.37
N THR A 24 16.84 9.13 -63.55
CA THR A 24 16.18 7.81 -63.33
C THR A 24 16.52 6.74 -64.39
N PRO A 25 16.25 5.45 -64.14
CA PRO A 25 14.99 4.84 -64.63
C PRO A 25 14.27 4.00 -63.52
N LYS A 26 12.94 3.84 -63.44
CA LYS A 26 11.94 3.28 -64.40
C LYS A 26 12.25 1.81 -64.78
N THR A 27 11.31 0.85 -64.86
CA THR A 27 9.82 0.78 -64.82
C THR A 27 9.45 -0.70 -64.52
N ILE A 28 8.21 -1.13 -64.22
CA ILE A 28 7.07 -1.47 -65.14
C ILE A 28 5.94 -1.96 -64.19
N THR A 29 4.89 -1.20 -63.88
CA THR A 29 3.55 -1.05 -64.54
C THR A 29 2.59 -2.25 -64.49
N ALA A 30 1.40 -2.05 -63.89
CA ALA A 30 0.10 -2.51 -64.41
C ALA A 30 -1.08 -1.68 -63.83
N THR A 31 -1.68 -0.88 -64.70
CA THR A 31 -2.56 0.28 -64.51
C THR A 31 -4.07 -0.03 -64.36
N ILE A 32 -4.70 0.49 -63.29
CA ILE A 32 -6.05 1.16 -63.20
C ILE A 32 -7.31 0.51 -63.83
N LYS A 33 -8.38 0.37 -63.03
CA LYS A 33 -9.69 1.07 -63.23
C LYS A 33 -10.54 1.16 -61.95
N PHE A 34 -11.17 2.32 -61.75
CA PHE A 34 -11.88 2.77 -60.54
C PHE A 34 -13.40 2.89 -60.78
N TYR A 35 -14.19 2.85 -59.69
CA TYR A 35 -15.53 3.46 -59.57
C TYR A 35 -15.63 4.31 -58.27
N PHE A 36 -16.64 5.18 -58.18
CA PHE A 36 -16.66 6.46 -57.42
C PHE A 36 -17.98 6.65 -56.60
N LEU A 37 -18.13 7.54 -55.60
CA LEU A 37 -17.22 8.58 -55.07
C LEU A 37 -17.15 8.67 -53.50
N PRO A 38 -18.07 9.26 -52.67
CA PRO A 38 -17.64 9.82 -51.37
C PRO A 38 -18.47 9.50 -50.10
N LEU A 39 -17.83 9.59 -48.91
CA LEU A 39 -18.23 10.54 -47.83
C LEU A 39 -17.19 10.62 -46.68
N PHE A 40 -16.70 11.84 -46.43
CA PHE A 40 -16.52 12.56 -45.16
C PHE A 40 -16.25 11.85 -43.79
N LEU A 41 -15.16 12.32 -43.16
CA LEU A 41 -15.01 12.74 -41.74
C LEU A 41 -14.76 11.76 -40.56
N PHE A 42 -13.83 12.25 -39.71
CA PHE A 42 -13.61 12.09 -38.26
C PHE A 42 -12.82 10.88 -37.66
N LEU A 43 -12.09 11.23 -36.59
CA LEU A 43 -11.21 10.38 -35.78
C LEU A 43 -11.99 9.43 -34.86
N PRO A 44 -11.33 8.36 -34.37
CA PRO A 44 -10.92 8.30 -32.95
C PRO A 44 -9.50 7.71 -32.78
N PHE A 45 -8.80 7.72 -31.64
CA PHE A 45 -8.67 8.52 -30.43
C PHE A 45 -7.55 7.81 -29.61
N PHE A 46 -6.64 8.52 -28.95
CA PHE A 46 -5.64 7.88 -28.07
C PHE A 46 -6.27 7.47 -26.72
N ALA A 47 -5.75 6.41 -26.09
CA ALA A 47 -5.90 6.16 -24.65
C ALA A 47 -4.52 6.02 -24.00
N THR A 48 -4.28 6.76 -22.91
CA THR A 48 -2.99 6.86 -22.23
C THR A 48 -3.10 6.43 -20.76
N TRP A 49 -2.04 5.85 -20.20
CA TRP A 49 -1.83 5.78 -18.75
C TRP A 49 -0.58 6.57 -18.36
N SER A 50 -0.77 7.86 -18.10
CA SER A 50 0.14 8.66 -17.29
C SER A 50 -0.43 8.76 -15.87
N ALA A 51 0.35 9.28 -14.92
CA ALA A 51 -0.27 9.95 -13.77
C ALA A 51 -1.29 10.96 -14.31
N THR A 52 -2.50 11.02 -13.75
CA THR A 52 -3.50 11.98 -14.20
C THR A 52 -2.89 13.38 -14.11
N LYS A 53 -2.75 14.03 -15.27
CA LYS A 53 -2.55 15.47 -15.32
C LYS A 53 -3.72 16.10 -14.57
N THR A 54 -3.53 17.32 -14.05
CA THR A 54 -4.70 18.18 -13.85
C THR A 54 -5.49 18.14 -15.15
N SER A 55 -6.76 17.73 -15.06
CA SER A 55 -7.65 17.81 -16.20
C SER A 55 -7.67 19.29 -16.60
N ASN A 56 -7.44 19.58 -17.89
CA ASN A 56 -7.71 20.90 -18.43
C ASN A 56 -9.12 20.90 -19.05
N ALA A 57 -10.02 20.01 -18.60
CA ALA A 57 -11.41 20.01 -19.05
C ALA A 57 -12.04 21.34 -18.66
N PRO A 58 -12.81 21.98 -19.56
CA PRO A 58 -13.52 23.20 -19.22
C PRO A 58 -14.43 22.94 -18.02
N PHE A 59 -14.65 23.97 -17.20
CA PHE A 59 -15.77 23.96 -16.28
C PHE A 59 -17.04 23.82 -17.13
N LEU A 60 -17.81 22.76 -16.91
CA LEU A 60 -19.11 22.57 -17.54
C LEU A 60 -20.17 23.13 -16.61
N THR A 61 -21.13 23.89 -17.11
CA THR A 61 -22.37 24.17 -16.36
C THR A 61 -23.14 22.87 -16.07
N PRO A 62 -24.10 22.86 -15.12
CA PRO A 62 -24.86 21.65 -14.79
C PRO A 62 -25.57 21.04 -16.01
N ASP A 63 -26.16 21.86 -16.89
CA ASP A 63 -26.84 21.41 -18.11
C ASP A 63 -25.86 20.86 -19.16
N GLU A 64 -24.68 21.46 -19.32
CA GLU A 64 -23.63 20.94 -20.20
C GLU A 64 -23.06 19.61 -19.67
N ALA A 65 -22.88 19.50 -18.35
CA ALA A 65 -22.46 18.25 -17.71
C ALA A 65 -23.49 17.15 -17.96
N ILE A 66 -24.78 17.40 -17.68
CA ILE A 66 -25.89 16.46 -17.92
C ILE A 66 -25.97 16.08 -19.40
N THR A 67 -25.81 17.04 -20.33
CA THR A 67 -25.81 16.79 -21.78
C THR A 67 -24.66 15.88 -22.22
N ASN A 68 -23.51 15.96 -21.54
CA ASN A 68 -22.38 15.06 -21.76
C ASN A 68 -22.56 13.68 -21.12
N MET A 69 -23.40 13.52 -20.09
CA MET A 69 -23.62 12.22 -19.44
C MET A 69 -24.28 11.21 -20.39
N LYS A 70 -23.81 9.97 -20.34
CA LYS A 70 -24.44 8.82 -21.02
C LYS A 70 -24.95 7.86 -19.95
N THR A 71 -26.26 7.76 -19.85
CA THR A 71 -26.96 6.76 -19.03
C THR A 71 -27.43 5.59 -19.88
N LEU A 72 -27.77 4.49 -19.22
CA LEU A 72 -28.47 3.38 -19.86
C LEU A 72 -29.85 3.81 -20.41
N LYS A 73 -30.28 3.17 -21.49
CA LYS A 73 -31.54 3.49 -22.18
C LYS A 73 -32.73 3.41 -21.20
N GLY A 74 -33.50 4.49 -21.14
CA GLY A 74 -34.71 4.60 -20.32
C GLY A 74 -34.55 5.50 -19.09
N PHE A 75 -33.33 5.93 -18.76
CA PHE A 75 -33.06 6.85 -17.65
C PHE A 75 -32.91 8.30 -18.12
N GLU A 76 -33.20 9.24 -17.23
CA GLU A 76 -32.86 10.66 -17.28
C GLU A 76 -31.95 11.03 -16.09
N VAL A 77 -31.22 12.13 -16.25
CA VAL A 77 -30.45 12.76 -15.18
C VAL A 77 -30.96 14.19 -15.03
N LYS A 78 -31.18 14.64 -13.80
CA LYS A 78 -31.46 16.03 -13.45
C LYS A 78 -30.45 16.49 -12.40
N ALA A 79 -30.07 17.77 -12.40
CA ALA A 79 -29.39 18.37 -11.26
C ALA A 79 -30.47 18.64 -10.20
N PHE A 80 -30.52 17.83 -9.14
CA PHE A 80 -31.44 18.06 -8.04
C PHE A 80 -31.09 19.36 -7.30
N VAL A 81 -29.80 19.62 -7.15
CA VAL A 81 -29.22 20.91 -6.75
C VAL A 81 -27.81 21.03 -7.35
N ALA A 82 -27.41 22.24 -7.73
CA ALA A 82 -26.10 22.55 -8.29
C ALA A 82 -25.62 23.95 -7.86
N GLU A 83 -24.38 24.31 -8.19
CA GLU A 83 -23.88 25.66 -7.95
C GLU A 83 -24.73 26.74 -8.67
N PRO A 84 -24.91 27.93 -8.07
CA PRO A 84 -24.27 28.45 -6.86
C PRO A 84 -24.95 28.02 -5.54
N ASP A 85 -26.00 27.18 -5.57
CA ASP A 85 -26.81 26.91 -4.39
C ASP A 85 -26.18 25.95 -3.37
N ILE A 86 -25.19 25.17 -3.80
CA ILE A 86 -24.39 24.22 -3.01
C ILE A 86 -22.89 24.45 -3.39
N GLY A 87 -21.97 24.29 -2.44
CA GLY A 87 -20.52 24.39 -2.71
C GLY A 87 -19.68 23.59 -1.71
N GLU A 88 -18.53 23.06 -2.14
CA GLU A 88 -17.61 22.25 -1.31
C GLU A 88 -18.30 21.12 -0.51
N ALA A 89 -19.41 20.54 -1.01
CA ALA A 89 -20.13 19.49 -0.31
C ALA A 89 -19.31 18.19 -0.23
N ILE A 90 -19.24 17.57 0.94
CA ILE A 90 -18.45 16.36 1.23
C ILE A 90 -19.31 15.15 1.63
N ALA A 91 -20.58 15.37 1.94
CA ALA A 91 -21.55 14.34 2.27
C ALA A 91 -22.95 14.88 2.06
N PHE A 92 -23.91 13.97 1.84
CA PHE A 92 -25.33 14.29 1.84
C PHE A 92 -26.13 13.09 2.36
N CYS A 93 -27.35 13.33 2.81
CA CYS A 93 -28.31 12.29 3.20
C CYS A 93 -29.76 12.78 2.99
N PHE A 94 -30.74 11.93 3.30
CA PHE A 94 -32.15 12.30 3.29
C PHE A 94 -32.76 12.19 4.69
N ASP A 95 -33.63 13.13 5.06
CA ASP A 95 -34.40 13.09 6.32
C ASP A 95 -35.75 12.36 6.19
N PHE A 96 -36.45 12.17 7.30
CA PHE A 96 -37.78 11.54 7.34
C PHE A 96 -38.92 12.33 6.66
N ARG A 97 -38.64 13.48 6.04
CA ARG A 97 -39.58 14.27 5.22
C ARG A 97 -39.28 14.15 3.72
N GLY A 98 -38.23 13.40 3.35
CA GLY A 98 -37.80 13.25 1.96
C GLY A 98 -36.89 14.37 1.47
N ARG A 99 -36.46 15.29 2.34
CA ARG A 99 -35.62 16.43 1.99
C ARG A 99 -34.15 16.02 1.95
N LEU A 100 -33.39 16.60 1.05
CA LEU A 100 -31.96 16.35 0.91
C LEU A 100 -31.16 17.30 1.80
N TRP A 101 -30.26 16.74 2.60
CA TRP A 101 -29.38 17.49 3.52
C TRP A 101 -27.94 17.38 3.05
N THR A 102 -27.21 18.49 2.90
CA THR A 102 -25.79 18.53 2.52
C THR A 102 -24.91 18.91 3.70
N LEU A 103 -23.64 18.50 3.65
CA LEU A 103 -22.57 19.00 4.52
C LEU A 103 -21.50 19.67 3.66
N GLU A 104 -21.36 20.98 3.80
CA GLU A 104 -20.58 21.84 2.92
C GLU A 104 -19.37 22.43 3.64
N ASN A 105 -18.19 22.20 3.07
CA ASN A 105 -16.94 22.15 3.80
C ASN A 105 -16.04 23.38 3.57
N TYR A 106 -16.63 24.57 3.42
CA TYR A 106 -15.97 25.81 2.98
C TYR A 106 -14.62 26.20 3.61
N ASN A 107 -14.21 25.66 4.76
CA ASN A 107 -12.86 25.81 5.29
C ASN A 107 -11.80 24.92 4.60
N TYR A 108 -12.17 24.11 3.60
CA TYR A 108 -11.30 23.17 2.90
C TYR A 108 -10.41 23.91 1.89
N GLN A 109 -9.22 24.35 2.34
CA GLN A 109 -8.31 25.16 1.50
C GLN A 109 -7.49 24.33 0.51
N THR A 110 -7.01 23.17 0.98
CA THR A 110 -6.26 22.20 0.18
C THR A 110 -6.52 20.81 0.76
N ARG A 111 -6.16 19.77 0.01
CA ARG A 111 -6.20 18.37 0.49
C ARG A 111 -5.35 18.04 1.72
N LYS A 112 -4.65 19.03 2.30
CA LYS A 112 -3.78 18.87 3.48
C LYS A 112 -3.98 19.97 4.53
N ALA A 113 -4.80 20.98 4.27
CA ALA A 113 -4.96 22.13 5.15
C ALA A 113 -6.38 22.70 5.06
N HIS A 114 -6.90 23.07 6.23
CA HIS A 114 -8.16 23.77 6.38
C HIS A 114 -7.90 25.03 7.20
N SER A 115 -8.69 26.07 6.98
CA SER A 115 -8.76 27.17 7.94
C SER A 115 -9.45 26.73 9.23
N ALA A 116 -9.15 27.43 10.32
CA ALA A 116 -9.77 27.21 11.64
C ALA A 116 -11.07 28.00 11.84
N ASP A 117 -11.59 28.61 10.76
CA ASP A 117 -12.84 29.36 10.78
C ASP A 117 -14.06 28.44 10.78
N LYS A 118 -15.13 28.94 11.39
CA LYS A 118 -16.41 28.27 11.49
C LYS A 118 -17.32 28.78 10.39
N ARG A 119 -17.24 28.14 9.23
CA ARG A 119 -17.94 28.50 7.99
C ARG A 119 -18.51 27.30 7.23
N ASN A 120 -18.36 26.10 7.81
CA ASN A 120 -18.91 24.89 7.20
C ASN A 120 -20.40 24.83 7.59
N ARG A 121 -21.23 24.45 6.61
CA ARG A 121 -22.68 24.58 6.72
C ARG A 121 -23.41 23.28 6.43
N ILE A 122 -24.62 23.18 6.96
CA ILE A 122 -25.58 22.14 6.65
C ILE A 122 -26.79 22.83 6.01
N GLN A 123 -27.05 22.49 4.74
CA GLN A 123 -28.19 23.01 4.00
C GLN A 123 -29.25 21.91 3.83
N ILE A 124 -30.50 22.34 3.72
CA ILE A 124 -31.69 21.51 3.47
C ILE A 124 -32.28 21.95 2.15
N PHE A 125 -32.55 21.00 1.26
CA PHE A 125 -33.16 21.19 -0.05
C PHE A 125 -34.44 20.34 -0.17
N GLU A 126 -35.52 20.97 -0.61
CA GLU A 126 -36.87 20.42 -0.64
C GLU A 126 -37.48 20.63 -2.04
N ASP A 127 -37.88 19.53 -2.68
CA ASP A 127 -38.66 19.45 -3.92
C ASP A 127 -40.15 19.40 -3.52
N LEU A 128 -40.95 20.36 -3.99
CA LEU A 128 -42.34 20.56 -3.57
C LEU A 128 -43.35 20.06 -4.62
N ASP A 129 -42.95 19.97 -5.90
CA ASP A 129 -43.83 19.58 -7.02
C ASP A 129 -43.56 18.16 -7.58
N GLY A 130 -42.46 17.55 -7.15
CA GLY A 130 -41.99 16.22 -7.51
C GLY A 130 -41.34 16.13 -8.88
N ASP A 131 -40.83 17.21 -9.48
CA ASP A 131 -40.13 17.13 -10.75
C ASP A 131 -38.70 16.57 -10.62
N GLY A 132 -38.09 16.56 -9.43
CA GLY A 132 -36.72 16.11 -9.20
C GLY A 132 -35.66 17.21 -9.17
N VAL A 133 -36.07 18.47 -9.02
CA VAL A 133 -35.24 19.65 -8.72
C VAL A 133 -35.74 20.28 -7.41
N PHE A 134 -34.85 20.91 -6.63
CA PHE A 134 -35.26 21.62 -5.41
C PHE A 134 -36.04 22.92 -5.73
N ASP A 135 -37.14 23.15 -5.02
CA ASP A 135 -37.87 24.43 -5.02
C ASP A 135 -37.44 25.36 -3.88
N LYS A 136 -37.03 24.75 -2.76
CA LYS A 136 -36.84 25.44 -1.49
C LYS A 136 -35.55 25.01 -0.82
N LYS A 137 -34.84 26.01 -0.29
CA LYS A 137 -33.54 25.90 0.37
C LYS A 137 -33.59 26.53 1.76
N LYS A 138 -32.92 25.91 2.72
CA LYS A 138 -32.79 26.44 4.09
C LYS A 138 -31.42 26.10 4.68
N THR A 139 -30.83 27.03 5.41
CA THR A 139 -29.64 26.77 6.25
C THR A 139 -30.09 26.21 7.59
N PHE A 140 -29.58 25.04 7.98
CA PHE A 140 -29.73 24.49 9.33
C PHE A 140 -28.69 25.10 10.28
N THR A 141 -27.42 25.06 9.89
CA THR A 141 -26.32 25.72 10.62
C THR A 141 -25.20 26.10 9.65
N GLU A 142 -24.42 27.12 9.99
CA GLU A 142 -23.26 27.60 9.21
C GLU A 142 -21.99 27.79 10.06
N ASN A 143 -22.04 27.35 11.33
CA ASN A 143 -21.03 27.60 12.35
C ASN A 143 -20.22 26.34 12.70
N LEU A 144 -19.96 25.47 11.71
CA LEU A 144 -19.17 24.24 11.89
C LEU A 144 -17.71 24.43 11.47
N THR A 145 -16.82 23.69 12.12
CA THR A 145 -15.44 23.48 11.67
C THR A 145 -15.37 22.33 10.66
N PHE A 146 -14.16 21.85 10.32
CA PHE A 146 -13.98 20.73 9.40
C PHE A 146 -14.86 19.55 9.80
N SER A 147 -15.68 19.09 8.86
CA SER A 147 -16.65 18.04 9.06
C SER A 147 -16.58 17.03 7.90
N SER A 148 -16.96 15.78 8.12
CA SER A 148 -16.62 14.66 7.21
C SER A 148 -17.74 13.65 6.95
N GLY A 149 -18.89 13.79 7.61
CA GLY A 149 -20.07 12.97 7.39
C GLY A 149 -21.25 13.50 8.21
N LEU A 150 -22.48 13.23 7.74
CA LEU A 150 -23.71 13.57 8.47
C LEU A 150 -24.77 12.46 8.34
N ALA A 151 -25.63 12.35 9.35
CA ALA A 151 -26.87 11.59 9.27
C ALA A 151 -27.98 12.26 10.12
N VAL A 152 -29.18 12.37 9.57
CA VAL A 152 -30.37 12.87 10.29
C VAL A 152 -31.07 11.70 11.00
N GLY A 153 -31.56 11.93 12.22
CA GLY A 153 -32.30 10.93 13.00
C GLY A 153 -32.25 11.20 14.50
N MET A 154 -33.05 10.45 15.28
CA MET A 154 -33.10 10.56 16.75
C MET A 154 -33.35 11.98 17.30
N GLY A 155 -34.12 12.81 16.57
CA GLY A 155 -34.43 14.19 16.98
C GLY A 155 -33.29 15.19 16.76
N GLY A 156 -32.46 14.96 15.74
CA GLY A 156 -31.38 15.89 15.39
C GLY A 156 -30.48 15.39 14.26
N VAL A 157 -29.25 15.91 14.24
CA VAL A 157 -28.24 15.64 13.21
C VAL A 157 -26.95 15.16 13.85
N TYR A 158 -26.49 13.96 13.47
CA TYR A 158 -25.18 13.43 13.81
C TYR A 158 -24.17 13.96 12.79
N VAL A 159 -23.06 14.53 13.25
CA VAL A 159 -22.02 15.12 12.38
C VAL A 159 -20.64 14.65 12.83
N GLY A 160 -19.86 14.11 11.89
CA GLY A 160 -18.43 13.89 12.10
C GLY A 160 -17.71 15.22 11.99
N MET A 161 -17.18 15.74 13.10
CA MET A 161 -16.48 17.02 13.20
C MET A 161 -15.13 16.82 13.91
N PRO A 162 -14.14 16.18 13.25
CA PRO A 162 -12.88 15.75 13.89
C PRO A 162 -12.20 16.84 14.72
N PRO A 163 -11.78 16.56 15.98
CA PRO A 163 -11.59 15.24 16.57
C PRO A 163 -12.83 14.59 17.21
N GLU A 164 -14.02 15.11 16.93
CA GLU A 164 -15.27 14.75 17.61
C GLU A 164 -16.30 14.07 16.67
N LEU A 165 -17.16 13.24 17.24
CA LEU A 165 -18.49 12.94 16.69
C LEU A 165 -19.49 13.73 17.54
N ILE A 166 -20.27 14.60 16.92
CA ILE A 166 -21.23 15.47 17.60
C ILE A 166 -22.68 15.16 17.21
N PHE A 167 -23.61 15.57 18.07
CA PHE A 167 -25.04 15.58 17.80
C PHE A 167 -25.60 17.00 17.98
N ILE A 168 -26.30 17.50 16.98
CA ILE A 168 -26.98 18.80 16.99
C ILE A 168 -28.48 18.53 17.15
N PRO A 169 -29.11 18.92 18.29
CA PRO A 169 -30.54 18.67 18.53
C PRO A 169 -31.45 19.54 17.64
N ASP A 170 -32.56 18.96 17.19
CA ASP A 170 -33.69 19.56 16.44
C ASP A 170 -34.96 18.78 16.87
N ALA A 171 -35.28 18.86 18.16
CA ALA A 171 -36.29 18.03 18.82
C ALA A 171 -37.71 18.57 18.68
N ASP A 172 -37.87 19.87 18.36
CA ASP A 172 -39.14 20.45 17.92
C ASP A 172 -39.38 20.29 16.40
N GLY A 173 -38.32 20.00 15.65
CA GLY A 173 -38.37 19.75 14.21
C GLY A 173 -38.60 21.03 13.39
N ASP A 174 -38.27 22.20 13.94
CA ASP A 174 -38.36 23.49 13.23
C ASP A 174 -37.22 23.71 12.22
N ASP A 175 -36.30 22.73 12.09
CA ASP A 175 -35.07 22.73 11.32
C ASP A 175 -34.13 23.90 11.67
N LYS A 176 -33.89 24.08 12.98
CA LYS A 176 -32.77 24.83 13.53
C LYS A 176 -32.16 24.06 14.72
N PRO A 177 -30.91 24.31 15.09
CA PRO A 177 -30.34 23.78 16.33
C PRO A 177 -31.10 24.30 17.56
N ASP A 178 -31.64 23.39 18.39
CA ASP A 178 -32.26 23.74 19.68
C ASP A 178 -31.26 24.39 20.67
N GLY A 179 -29.97 24.17 20.44
CA GLY A 179 -28.90 24.65 21.30
C GLY A 179 -27.50 24.22 20.84
N PRO A 180 -26.50 24.30 21.73
CA PRO A 180 -25.15 23.78 21.48
C PRO A 180 -25.18 22.28 21.18
N HIS A 181 -24.20 21.81 20.40
CA HIS A 181 -24.06 20.38 20.11
C HIS A 181 -23.58 19.58 21.33
N GLU A 182 -24.03 18.33 21.44
CA GLU A 182 -23.48 17.31 22.34
C GLU A 182 -22.25 16.67 21.67
N VAL A 183 -21.11 16.58 22.37
CA VAL A 183 -19.98 15.74 21.93
C VAL A 183 -20.27 14.31 22.39
N LEU A 184 -20.50 13.40 21.43
CA LEU A 184 -20.82 11.99 21.71
C LEU A 184 -19.55 11.17 21.94
N LEU A 185 -18.54 11.40 21.08
CA LEU A 185 -17.23 10.74 21.10
C LEU A 185 -16.14 11.74 20.74
N ASP A 186 -14.95 11.55 21.28
CA ASP A 186 -13.74 12.30 20.96
C ASP A 186 -12.56 11.35 20.65
N GLY A 187 -11.44 11.91 20.17
CA GLY A 187 -10.22 11.17 19.86
C GLY A 187 -10.11 10.70 18.40
N TRP A 188 -10.94 11.23 17.51
CA TRP A 188 -10.81 11.02 16.06
C TRP A 188 -9.58 11.75 15.50
N GLY A 189 -8.83 11.06 14.66
CA GLY A 189 -7.62 11.58 14.04
C GLY A 189 -7.92 12.58 12.91
N ILE A 190 -6.97 13.50 12.72
CA ILE A 190 -6.95 14.52 11.66
C ILE A 190 -5.65 14.51 10.84
N GLN A 191 -4.89 13.40 10.90
CA GLN A 191 -3.61 13.26 10.21
C GLN A 191 -3.80 13.28 8.68
N ASP A 192 -4.82 12.57 8.18
CA ASP A 192 -5.32 12.71 6.82
C ASP A 192 -6.83 13.02 6.86
N ARG A 193 -7.22 14.14 6.24
CA ARG A 193 -8.61 14.64 6.26
C ARG A 193 -9.54 13.90 5.30
N HIS A 194 -9.01 13.12 4.35
CA HIS A 194 -9.85 12.23 3.54
C HIS A 194 -10.14 10.87 4.21
N GLU A 195 -9.45 10.56 5.31
CA GLU A 195 -9.41 9.20 5.88
C GLU A 195 -9.95 9.14 7.31
N THR A 196 -10.69 10.17 7.72
CA THR A 196 -11.37 10.28 9.01
C THR A 196 -12.81 9.72 8.93
N LEU A 197 -13.59 9.83 10.02
CA LEU A 197 -14.95 9.28 10.08
C LEU A 197 -15.86 9.84 8.97
N ASN A 198 -16.43 8.97 8.12
CA ASN A 198 -17.24 9.38 6.97
C ASN A 198 -18.33 8.33 6.64
N SER A 199 -19.13 8.55 5.58
CA SER A 199 -20.12 7.60 5.06
C SER A 199 -21.14 7.09 6.09
N PHE A 200 -21.81 8.02 6.79
CA PHE A 200 -22.70 7.69 7.90
C PHE A 200 -23.98 7.00 7.40
N ILE A 201 -24.43 5.95 8.09
CA ILE A 201 -25.64 5.21 7.71
C ILE A 201 -26.32 4.53 8.91
N TRP A 202 -27.65 4.57 8.99
CA TRP A 202 -28.41 3.83 10.00
C TRP A 202 -28.50 2.34 9.63
N GLY A 203 -27.86 1.49 10.44
CA GLY A 203 -27.77 0.05 10.22
C GLY A 203 -29.07 -0.70 10.53
N PRO A 204 -29.16 -2.00 10.13
CA PRO A 204 -30.36 -2.79 10.37
C PRO A 204 -30.71 -2.98 11.85
N ASP A 205 -29.68 -3.09 12.69
CA ASP A 205 -29.76 -3.23 14.15
C ASP A 205 -29.97 -1.91 14.92
N GLY A 206 -30.13 -0.78 14.22
CA GLY A 206 -30.38 0.53 14.83
C GLY A 206 -29.14 1.29 15.31
N TRP A 207 -27.93 0.75 15.09
CA TRP A 207 -26.69 1.50 15.29
C TRP A 207 -26.45 2.50 14.14
N LEU A 208 -25.75 3.60 14.43
CA LEU A 208 -25.15 4.47 13.40
C LEU A 208 -23.81 3.87 12.98
N TYR A 209 -23.64 3.55 11.70
CA TYR A 209 -22.39 3.03 11.13
C TYR A 209 -21.63 4.12 10.38
N GLY A 210 -20.32 3.93 10.22
CA GLY A 210 -19.52 4.71 9.28
C GLY A 210 -18.16 4.10 8.97
N CYS A 211 -17.48 4.73 8.02
CA CYS A 211 -16.16 4.37 7.51
C CYS A 211 -15.04 5.12 8.25
N HIS A 212 -13.83 4.56 8.26
CA HIS A 212 -12.59 5.21 8.68
C HIS A 212 -11.41 4.66 7.87
N GLY A 213 -10.36 5.46 7.60
CA GLY A 213 -9.26 5.11 6.69
C GLY A 213 -7.87 4.95 7.33
N VAL A 214 -6.91 4.46 6.54
CA VAL A 214 -5.65 3.85 6.97
C VAL A 214 -4.57 4.84 7.39
N PHE A 215 -4.53 6.05 6.84
CA PHE A 215 -3.48 7.03 7.16
C PHE A 215 -3.80 7.87 8.40
N THR A 216 -5.07 7.94 8.77
CA THR A 216 -5.54 8.53 10.04
C THR A 216 -5.48 7.49 11.16
N GLN A 217 -5.14 7.93 12.38
CA GLN A 217 -5.11 7.08 13.57
C GLN A 217 -5.94 7.73 14.67
N SER A 218 -6.94 7.00 15.14
CA SER A 218 -7.92 7.47 16.12
C SER A 218 -7.86 6.59 17.37
N LEU A 219 -8.06 7.21 18.54
CA LEU A 219 -8.19 6.54 19.84
C LEU A 219 -9.50 7.00 20.47
N VAL A 220 -10.58 6.38 20.02
CA VAL A 220 -11.95 6.86 20.16
C VAL A 220 -12.55 6.41 21.48
N GLY A 221 -13.28 7.30 22.14
CA GLY A 221 -14.11 6.99 23.30
C GLY A 221 -15.02 8.16 23.64
N HIS A 222 -15.68 8.09 24.79
CA HIS A 222 -16.46 9.21 25.30
C HIS A 222 -15.56 10.39 25.73
N PRO A 223 -16.07 11.63 25.71
CA PRO A 223 -15.40 12.77 26.31
C PRO A 223 -14.92 12.48 27.73
N GLY A 224 -13.64 12.72 27.98
CA GLY A 224 -13.00 12.45 29.27
C GLY A 224 -12.67 10.98 29.57
N ALA A 225 -12.98 10.03 28.67
CA ALA A 225 -12.50 8.65 28.78
C ALA A 225 -10.97 8.60 28.77
N LYS A 226 -10.39 7.72 29.59
CA LYS A 226 -8.93 7.53 29.66
C LYS A 226 -8.42 6.78 28.43
N ASP A 227 -7.13 6.95 28.12
CA ASP A 227 -6.42 6.20 27.06
C ASP A 227 -6.59 4.66 27.15
N GLU A 228 -6.77 4.12 28.36
CA GLU A 228 -6.95 2.68 28.62
C GLU A 228 -8.37 2.16 28.35
N ASP A 229 -9.36 3.07 28.29
CA ASP A 229 -10.78 2.77 28.08
C ASP A 229 -11.23 3.05 26.62
N ARG A 230 -10.32 3.55 25.78
CA ARG A 230 -10.56 3.95 24.38
C ARG A 230 -10.22 2.85 23.38
N GLN A 231 -10.94 2.80 22.26
CA GLN A 231 -10.70 1.87 21.16
C GLN A 231 -9.87 2.51 20.05
N PHE A 232 -8.87 1.79 19.56
CA PHE A 232 -8.00 2.26 18.47
C PHE A 232 -8.54 1.84 17.10
N ILE A 233 -8.51 2.74 16.12
CA ILE A 233 -8.87 2.44 14.72
C ILE A 233 -7.97 3.19 13.73
N ASP A 234 -7.47 2.48 12.72
CA ASP A 234 -6.75 3.04 11.55
C ASP A 234 -7.00 2.19 10.29
N ALA A 235 -8.07 2.55 9.57
CA ALA A 235 -8.88 1.76 8.65
C ALA A 235 -9.85 0.74 9.30
N GLY A 236 -11.12 0.83 8.90
CA GLY A 236 -12.18 -0.10 9.29
C GLY A 236 -13.59 0.45 9.11
N ILE A 237 -14.57 -0.31 9.61
CA ILE A 237 -15.95 0.12 9.82
C ILE A 237 -16.17 0.27 11.32
N TRP A 238 -16.78 1.38 11.75
CA TRP A 238 -17.15 1.65 13.13
C TRP A 238 -18.66 1.77 13.27
N ARG A 239 -19.16 1.66 14.50
CA ARG A 239 -20.56 1.95 14.83
C ARG A 239 -20.74 2.58 16.21
N PHE A 240 -21.82 3.35 16.36
CA PHE A 240 -22.24 4.04 17.57
C PHE A 240 -23.72 3.78 17.88
N HIS A 241 -24.07 3.40 19.11
CA HIS A 241 -25.46 3.11 19.49
C HIS A 241 -26.14 4.35 20.08
N PRO A 242 -27.27 4.84 19.55
CA PRO A 242 -27.87 6.11 19.99
C PRO A 242 -28.38 6.08 21.45
N GLN A 243 -28.93 4.94 21.91
CA GLN A 243 -29.44 4.77 23.29
C GLN A 243 -28.34 4.54 24.34
N SER A 244 -27.58 3.44 24.24
CA SER A 244 -26.51 3.10 25.20
C SER A 244 -25.27 3.98 25.07
N LYS A 245 -25.16 4.77 23.99
CA LYS A 245 -24.02 5.59 23.59
C LYS A 245 -22.73 4.78 23.35
N GLU A 246 -22.78 3.45 23.31
CA GLU A 246 -21.58 2.61 23.07
C GLU A 246 -20.95 2.89 21.70
N PHE A 247 -19.62 2.90 21.66
CA PHE A 247 -18.82 2.90 20.43
C PHE A 247 -18.16 1.53 20.22
N GLU A 248 -18.15 1.05 18.98
CA GLU A 248 -17.43 -0.17 18.60
C GLU A 248 -16.71 -0.04 17.26
N VAL A 249 -15.48 -0.56 17.19
CA VAL A 249 -14.88 -0.98 15.92
C VAL A 249 -15.61 -2.25 15.46
N PHE A 250 -16.45 -2.13 14.43
CA PHE A 250 -17.23 -3.25 13.90
C PHE A 250 -16.34 -4.21 13.08
N ALA A 251 -15.39 -3.68 12.33
CA ALA A 251 -14.40 -4.44 11.57
C ALA A 251 -13.10 -3.63 11.36
N GLU A 252 -11.95 -4.31 11.34
CA GLU A 252 -10.62 -3.72 11.15
C GLU A 252 -10.05 -3.97 9.75
N GLY A 253 -9.16 -3.09 9.27
CA GLY A 253 -8.45 -3.25 8.00
C GLY A 253 -9.06 -2.42 6.89
N LEU A 254 -8.99 -2.85 5.63
CA LEU A 254 -9.32 -2.05 4.45
C LEU A 254 -8.29 -0.94 4.15
N SER A 255 -8.66 0.05 3.36
CA SER A 255 -7.81 1.15 2.90
C SER A 255 -8.37 2.49 3.38
N ASN A 256 -9.12 3.15 2.50
CA ASN A 256 -9.87 4.35 2.69
C ASN A 256 -11.27 4.06 2.11
N PRO A 257 -12.15 3.45 2.89
CA PRO A 257 -13.51 3.17 2.45
C PRO A 257 -14.33 4.45 2.44
N TRP A 258 -15.02 4.69 1.32
CA TRP A 258 -15.92 5.84 1.09
C TRP A 258 -17.35 5.39 0.80
N GLY A 259 -17.67 4.14 1.14
CA GLY A 259 -19.02 3.60 1.05
C GLY A 259 -19.14 2.35 1.90
N PHE A 260 -20.23 2.27 2.67
CA PHE A 260 -20.66 1.09 3.39
C PHE A 260 -22.20 1.04 3.38
N ASP A 261 -22.77 -0.13 3.05
CA ASP A 261 -24.22 -0.37 3.06
C ASP A 261 -24.56 -1.87 3.18
N PHE A 262 -25.83 -2.15 3.44
CA PHE A 262 -26.39 -3.49 3.62
C PHE A 262 -27.35 -3.86 2.49
N ASN A 263 -27.27 -5.11 2.03
CA ASN A 263 -28.21 -5.66 1.03
C ASN A 263 -29.57 -6.06 1.66
N ASP A 264 -30.54 -6.56 0.89
CA ASP A 264 -31.90 -6.89 1.41
C ASP A 264 -31.89 -7.98 2.51
N MET A 265 -30.80 -8.77 2.60
CA MET A 265 -30.58 -9.77 3.65
C MET A 265 -29.77 -9.23 4.85
N GLY A 266 -29.43 -7.94 4.84
CA GLY A 266 -28.63 -7.29 5.88
C GLY A 266 -27.15 -7.72 5.88
N GLN A 267 -26.62 -8.24 4.78
CA GLN A 267 -25.18 -8.48 4.68
C GLN A 267 -24.49 -7.15 4.36
N GLY A 268 -23.44 -6.78 5.10
CA GLY A 268 -22.77 -5.47 4.98
C GLY A 268 -21.61 -5.50 3.98
N PHE A 269 -21.45 -4.46 3.16
CA PHE A 269 -20.41 -4.38 2.13
C PHE A 269 -19.75 -3.01 2.11
N ALA A 270 -18.43 -2.98 1.93
CA ALA A 270 -17.64 -1.75 1.83
C ALA A 270 -16.97 -1.60 0.46
N THR A 271 -17.00 -0.38 -0.07
CA THR A 271 -16.25 0.04 -1.27
C THR A 271 -14.97 0.78 -0.87
N CYS A 272 -13.86 0.51 -1.56
CA CYS A 272 -12.51 0.89 -1.15
C CYS A 272 -11.68 1.54 -2.28
N CYS A 273 -10.87 2.53 -1.89
CA CYS A 273 -9.82 3.10 -2.72
C CYS A 273 -8.51 2.30 -2.64
N VAL A 274 -7.59 2.51 -3.59
CA VAL A 274 -6.24 1.91 -3.69
C VAL A 274 -6.18 0.37 -3.82
N ILE A 275 -6.64 -0.37 -2.81
CA ILE A 275 -6.69 -1.85 -2.77
C ILE A 275 -7.88 -2.38 -3.60
N PRO A 276 -8.12 -3.71 -3.68
CA PRO A 276 -9.33 -4.23 -4.30
C PRO A 276 -10.60 -3.58 -3.75
N HIS A 277 -11.52 -3.20 -4.64
CA HIS A 277 -12.57 -2.26 -4.25
C HIS A 277 -13.65 -2.84 -3.33
N LEU A 278 -13.98 -4.15 -3.38
CA LEU A 278 -15.15 -4.70 -2.68
C LEU A 278 -14.81 -5.70 -1.58
N PHE A 279 -15.46 -5.56 -0.43
CA PHE A 279 -15.40 -6.51 0.69
C PHE A 279 -16.78 -6.76 1.31
N HIS A 280 -17.09 -8.03 1.61
CA HIS A 280 -18.20 -8.41 2.50
C HIS A 280 -17.72 -8.28 3.96
N VAL A 281 -18.30 -7.33 4.69
CA VAL A 281 -17.89 -6.92 6.04
C VAL A 281 -18.79 -7.55 7.11
N VAL A 282 -18.16 -8.22 8.06
CA VAL A 282 -18.82 -8.96 9.14
C VAL A 282 -18.22 -8.56 10.47
N GLN A 283 -19.05 -8.52 11.52
CA GLN A 283 -18.69 -8.07 12.86
C GLN A 283 -17.50 -8.86 13.42
N GLY A 284 -16.45 -8.16 13.87
CA GLY A 284 -15.19 -8.76 14.34
C GLY A 284 -14.27 -9.27 13.23
N GLY A 285 -14.52 -8.93 11.96
CA GLY A 285 -13.66 -9.29 10.84
C GLY A 285 -12.41 -8.41 10.75
N VAL A 286 -11.28 -9.01 10.36
CA VAL A 286 -10.02 -8.31 10.08
C VAL A 286 -9.63 -8.51 8.62
N TYR A 287 -9.63 -7.42 7.85
CA TYR A 287 -9.58 -7.40 6.40
C TYR A 287 -8.19 -7.07 5.84
N HIS A 288 -7.95 -7.37 4.56
CA HIS A 288 -6.73 -6.94 3.88
C HIS A 288 -6.58 -5.41 4.01
N LYS A 289 -5.42 -4.97 4.50
CA LYS A 289 -5.13 -3.59 4.85
C LYS A 289 -4.11 -3.00 3.90
N GLN A 290 -4.33 -1.77 3.41
CA GLN A 290 -3.46 -1.13 2.41
C GLN A 290 -2.01 -0.94 2.91
N SER A 291 -1.86 -0.55 4.17
CA SER A 291 -0.56 -0.25 4.77
C SER A 291 -0.62 -0.44 6.28
N LYS A 292 0.56 -0.46 6.91
CA LYS A 292 0.78 -0.83 8.33
C LYS A 292 0.43 -2.31 8.61
N GLN A 293 0.89 -2.81 9.75
CA GLN A 293 0.48 -4.12 10.24
C GLN A 293 -0.90 -4.05 10.89
N ASN A 294 -1.55 -5.21 11.07
CA ASN A 294 -2.75 -5.33 11.89
C ASN A 294 -2.43 -4.96 13.36
N VAL A 295 -3.42 -4.45 14.09
CA VAL A 295 -3.25 -4.07 15.50
C VAL A 295 -2.95 -5.31 16.35
N ASN A 296 -3.66 -6.40 16.09
CA ASN A 296 -3.33 -7.72 16.62
C ASN A 296 -2.25 -8.40 15.73
N PRO A 297 -1.01 -8.60 16.22
CA PRO A 297 0.07 -9.21 15.44
C PRO A 297 -0.09 -10.72 15.23
N PHE A 298 -1.09 -11.34 15.85
CA PHE A 298 -1.42 -12.75 15.70
C PHE A 298 -2.50 -13.02 14.64
N VAL A 299 -2.96 -11.99 13.93
CA VAL A 299 -3.75 -12.16 12.71
C VAL A 299 -2.81 -12.57 11.57
N TYR A 300 -2.68 -13.88 11.36
CA TYR A 300 -1.76 -14.44 10.36
C TYR A 300 -2.33 -14.49 8.94
N ASP A 301 -3.66 -14.40 8.77
CA ASP A 301 -4.34 -14.40 7.47
C ASP A 301 -5.63 -13.54 7.51
N ASN A 302 -5.58 -12.36 6.88
CA ASN A 302 -6.71 -11.43 6.81
C ASN A 302 -7.82 -11.93 5.86
N ILE A 303 -9.07 -11.53 6.11
CA ILE A 303 -10.21 -11.75 5.20
C ILE A 303 -9.94 -11.04 3.87
N LYS A 304 -10.27 -11.71 2.74
CA LYS A 304 -9.96 -11.22 1.39
C LYS A 304 -11.12 -10.44 0.78
N THR A 305 -10.80 -9.69 -0.27
CA THR A 305 -11.76 -9.07 -1.18
C THR A 305 -12.66 -10.12 -1.83
N ILE A 306 -13.88 -9.71 -2.20
CA ILE A 306 -14.85 -10.59 -2.87
C ILE A 306 -15.00 -10.28 -4.37
N ARG A 307 -14.32 -9.27 -4.92
CA ARG A 307 -14.43 -8.95 -6.36
C ARG A 307 -13.77 -10.01 -7.23
N ASP A 308 -14.35 -10.30 -8.40
CA ASP A 308 -13.71 -11.12 -9.45
C ASP A 308 -13.07 -10.31 -10.60
N HIS A 309 -13.30 -8.99 -10.62
CA HIS A 309 -12.91 -8.08 -11.69
C HIS A 309 -12.14 -6.85 -11.14
N VAL A 310 -11.78 -5.90 -12.01
CA VAL A 310 -10.94 -4.73 -11.65
C VAL A 310 -11.46 -3.45 -12.27
N HIS A 311 -11.70 -2.46 -11.41
CA HIS A 311 -11.85 -1.04 -11.76
C HIS A 311 -10.60 -0.25 -11.32
N LYS A 312 -10.39 0.95 -11.89
CA LYS A 312 -9.38 1.91 -11.44
C LYS A 312 -9.59 2.23 -9.96
N SER A 313 -8.49 2.35 -9.22
CA SER A 313 -8.55 2.45 -7.75
C SER A 313 -8.92 3.85 -7.22
N ALA A 314 -10.19 4.27 -7.37
CA ALA A 314 -10.79 5.37 -6.57
C ALA A 314 -12.33 5.26 -6.60
N HIS A 315 -12.92 4.64 -5.58
CA HIS A 315 -14.38 4.45 -5.46
C HIS A 315 -14.94 5.35 -4.37
N GLY A 316 -16.15 5.85 -4.55
CA GLY A 316 -16.87 6.59 -3.52
C GLY A 316 -18.36 6.30 -3.56
N GLY A 317 -18.98 6.22 -2.38
CA GLY A 317 -20.32 5.70 -2.18
C GLY A 317 -20.40 4.17 -2.33
N ALA A 318 -21.45 3.62 -1.73
CA ALA A 318 -21.87 2.24 -1.84
C ALA A 318 -23.33 2.18 -1.41
N ARG A 319 -24.26 1.88 -2.31
CA ARG A 319 -25.68 1.69 -1.95
C ARG A 319 -26.29 0.50 -2.68
N PHE A 320 -26.94 -0.40 -1.95
CA PHE A 320 -27.78 -1.41 -2.57
C PHE A 320 -29.08 -0.78 -3.04
N TYR A 321 -29.42 -0.96 -4.31
CA TYR A 321 -30.67 -0.48 -4.84
C TYR A 321 -31.83 -1.36 -4.34
N LEU A 322 -32.48 -0.91 -3.27
CA LEU A 322 -33.58 -1.61 -2.61
C LEU A 322 -34.91 -0.90 -2.79
N ALA A 323 -35.14 -0.33 -3.99
CA ALA A 323 -36.41 0.19 -4.46
C ALA A 323 -36.93 -0.61 -5.67
N ASP A 324 -38.06 -0.18 -6.25
CA ASP A 324 -38.82 -0.89 -7.29
C ASP A 324 -39.21 0.01 -8.47
N VAL A 325 -38.74 1.26 -8.50
CA VAL A 325 -38.96 2.20 -9.61
C VAL A 325 -38.05 1.88 -10.79
N PHE A 326 -36.79 1.46 -10.54
CA PHE A 326 -35.91 0.97 -11.60
C PHE A 326 -36.33 -0.45 -12.03
N PRO A 327 -36.02 -0.88 -13.27
CA PRO A 327 -36.25 -2.25 -13.72
C PRO A 327 -35.71 -3.30 -12.75
N GLU A 328 -36.50 -4.36 -12.50
CA GLU A 328 -36.27 -5.39 -11.48
C GLU A 328 -34.84 -5.93 -11.42
N LYS A 329 -34.16 -6.05 -12.58
CA LYS A 329 -32.77 -6.53 -12.64
C LYS A 329 -31.81 -5.75 -11.71
N TYR A 330 -32.02 -4.46 -11.47
CA TYR A 330 -31.13 -3.64 -10.64
C TYR A 330 -31.38 -3.80 -9.14
N ARG A 331 -32.47 -4.46 -8.73
CA ARG A 331 -32.77 -4.67 -7.31
C ARG A 331 -31.72 -5.56 -6.65
N ASP A 332 -31.28 -5.18 -5.45
CA ASP A 332 -30.18 -5.81 -4.70
C ASP A 332 -28.82 -5.78 -5.43
N GLN A 333 -28.64 -4.89 -6.40
CA GLN A 333 -27.32 -4.54 -6.95
C GLN A 333 -26.71 -3.34 -6.22
N LEU A 334 -25.38 -3.31 -6.12
CA LEU A 334 -24.58 -2.33 -5.41
C LEU A 334 -24.09 -1.21 -6.35
N PHE A 335 -24.64 -0.01 -6.19
CA PHE A 335 -24.24 1.20 -6.91
C PHE A 335 -23.09 1.91 -6.20
N MET A 336 -22.09 2.35 -6.96
CA MET A 336 -20.92 3.09 -6.48
C MET A 336 -20.39 4.05 -7.55
N CYS A 337 -19.81 5.17 -7.16
CA CYS A 337 -19.08 6.03 -8.09
C CYS A 337 -17.63 5.56 -8.24
N ASN A 338 -17.05 5.77 -9.42
CA ASN A 338 -15.62 5.68 -9.64
C ASN A 338 -15.06 7.01 -10.16
N ILE A 339 -14.23 7.60 -9.32
CA ILE A 339 -13.63 8.93 -9.48
C ILE A 339 -12.62 8.97 -10.64
N HIS A 340 -11.96 7.85 -10.95
CA HIS A 340 -10.97 7.76 -12.03
C HIS A 340 -11.56 7.29 -13.37
N GLU A 341 -12.74 6.69 -13.34
CA GLU A 341 -13.50 6.28 -14.54
C GLU A 341 -14.58 7.32 -14.92
N HIS A 342 -14.86 8.27 -14.03
CA HIS A 342 -15.89 9.30 -14.17
C HIS A 342 -17.26 8.68 -14.43
N ALA A 343 -17.60 7.70 -13.60
CA ALA A 343 -18.73 6.82 -13.83
C ALA A 343 -19.49 6.47 -12.54
N VAL A 344 -20.76 6.12 -12.69
CA VAL A 344 -21.50 5.31 -11.72
C VAL A 344 -21.48 3.87 -12.23
N LEU A 345 -20.93 2.99 -11.40
CA LEU A 345 -20.75 1.57 -11.66
C LEU A 345 -21.73 0.76 -10.81
N ILE A 346 -22.00 -0.47 -11.25
CA ILE A 346 -22.81 -1.42 -10.48
C ILE A 346 -22.06 -2.75 -10.34
N ASP A 347 -22.12 -3.34 -9.15
CA ASP A 347 -21.78 -4.74 -8.87
C ASP A 347 -23.00 -5.53 -8.40
N TYR A 348 -23.07 -6.83 -8.70
CA TYR A 348 -24.05 -7.74 -8.11
C TYR A 348 -23.38 -8.90 -7.36
N MET A 349 -24.04 -9.37 -6.30
CA MET A 349 -23.46 -10.33 -5.35
C MET A 349 -23.91 -11.76 -5.64
N VAL A 350 -22.96 -12.65 -5.93
CA VAL A 350 -23.21 -14.09 -6.12
C VAL A 350 -22.79 -14.84 -4.85
N PRO A 351 -23.70 -15.53 -4.13
CA PRO A 351 -23.35 -16.27 -2.91
C PRO A 351 -22.26 -17.33 -3.14
N LYS A 352 -21.30 -17.44 -2.21
CA LYS A 352 -20.23 -18.44 -2.20
C LYS A 352 -19.76 -18.74 -0.77
N GLY A 353 -20.07 -19.93 -0.29
CA GLY A 353 -19.78 -20.32 1.10
C GLY A 353 -20.54 -19.41 2.07
N SER A 354 -19.84 -18.88 3.06
CA SER A 354 -20.36 -17.89 4.02
C SER A 354 -20.32 -16.44 3.51
N SER A 355 -19.95 -16.25 2.25
CA SER A 355 -19.65 -14.94 1.67
C SER A 355 -20.23 -14.82 0.27
N PHE A 356 -19.73 -13.87 -0.50
CA PHE A 356 -20.14 -13.59 -1.87
C PHE A 356 -18.92 -13.54 -2.81
N ILE A 357 -19.19 -13.54 -4.11
CA ILE A 357 -18.33 -13.00 -5.16
C ILE A 357 -19.08 -11.82 -5.77
N GLY A 358 -18.49 -10.62 -5.71
CA GLY A 358 -19.00 -9.44 -6.39
C GLY A 358 -18.59 -9.45 -7.85
N LYS A 359 -19.58 -9.34 -8.73
CA LYS A 359 -19.44 -9.37 -10.18
C LYS A 359 -19.82 -8.04 -10.78
N HIS A 360 -19.06 -7.61 -11.79
CA HIS A 360 -19.36 -6.40 -12.54
C HIS A 360 -20.73 -6.50 -13.22
N GLY A 361 -21.57 -5.50 -12.97
CA GLY A 361 -22.88 -5.29 -13.60
C GLY A 361 -22.78 -4.42 -14.85
N ASP A 362 -23.70 -3.46 -14.99
CA ASP A 362 -23.65 -2.47 -16.06
C ASP A 362 -22.87 -1.21 -15.62
N ASP A 363 -22.12 -0.60 -16.55
CA ASP A 363 -21.67 0.80 -16.45
C ASP A 363 -22.89 1.73 -16.55
N PHE A 364 -23.48 2.07 -15.40
CA PHE A 364 -24.81 2.69 -15.32
C PHE A 364 -24.87 4.13 -15.87
N LEU A 365 -23.83 4.90 -15.58
CA LEU A 365 -23.66 6.27 -16.05
C LEU A 365 -22.19 6.53 -16.34
N LEU A 366 -21.88 7.04 -17.52
CA LEU A 366 -20.57 7.63 -17.85
C LEU A 366 -20.74 9.14 -17.92
N ALA A 367 -20.04 9.91 -17.08
CA ALA A 367 -20.16 11.37 -17.05
C ALA A 367 -19.59 12.03 -18.33
N ASN A 368 -18.63 11.36 -18.99
CA ASN A 368 -17.85 11.88 -20.12
C ASN A 368 -17.15 13.23 -19.85
N ASP A 369 -16.89 13.53 -18.58
CA ASP A 369 -16.27 14.75 -18.09
C ASP A 369 -15.09 14.40 -17.16
N LEU A 370 -13.92 14.96 -17.44
CA LEU A 370 -12.70 14.72 -16.66
C LEU A 370 -12.58 15.63 -15.43
N ALA A 371 -13.57 16.50 -15.16
CA ALA A 371 -13.71 17.24 -13.92
C ALA A 371 -14.80 16.65 -12.99
N TRP A 372 -15.63 15.71 -13.45
CA TRP A 372 -16.62 15.03 -12.61
C TRP A 372 -15.95 14.15 -11.55
N VAL A 373 -16.32 14.34 -10.28
CA VAL A 373 -15.84 13.61 -9.10
C VAL A 373 -17.04 13.14 -8.29
N GLY A 374 -17.71 12.08 -8.75
CA GLY A 374 -18.72 11.40 -7.94
C GLY A 374 -18.06 10.61 -6.80
N PHE A 375 -18.48 10.85 -5.54
CA PHE A 375 -17.94 10.12 -4.39
C PHE A 375 -18.93 9.80 -3.26
N SER A 376 -20.21 10.20 -3.37
CA SER A 376 -21.28 9.70 -2.50
C SER A 376 -22.51 9.33 -3.32
N VAL A 377 -23.25 8.32 -2.84
CA VAL A 377 -24.43 7.74 -3.48
C VAL A 377 -25.53 7.58 -2.43
N GLU A 378 -26.77 7.92 -2.75
CA GLU A 378 -27.96 7.62 -1.93
C GLU A 378 -29.13 7.12 -2.78
N THR A 379 -30.06 6.37 -2.16
CA THR A 379 -31.39 6.11 -2.75
C THR A 379 -32.40 7.07 -2.13
N GLY A 380 -33.11 7.83 -2.95
CA GLY A 380 -34.08 8.84 -2.51
C GLY A 380 -35.44 8.27 -2.07
N PRO A 381 -36.32 9.11 -1.49
CA PRO A 381 -37.69 8.73 -1.14
C PRO A 381 -38.54 8.36 -2.37
N ASP A 382 -38.19 8.87 -3.54
CA ASP A 382 -38.82 8.55 -4.83
C ASP A 382 -38.31 7.24 -5.45
N GLY A 383 -37.28 6.61 -4.87
CA GLY A 383 -36.62 5.43 -5.44
C GLY A 383 -35.62 5.73 -6.56
N GLY A 384 -35.20 6.99 -6.71
CA GLY A 384 -34.11 7.41 -7.60
C GLY A 384 -32.74 7.20 -6.97
N ILE A 385 -31.69 7.13 -7.80
CA ILE A 385 -30.30 7.16 -7.34
C ILE A 385 -29.80 8.61 -7.38
N TYR A 386 -29.27 9.08 -6.27
CA TYR A 386 -28.70 10.41 -6.11
C TYR A 386 -27.19 10.31 -5.98
N ILE A 387 -26.46 11.19 -6.67
CA ILE A 387 -24.98 11.20 -6.72
C ILE A 387 -24.45 12.59 -6.38
N LEU A 388 -23.57 12.66 -5.39
CA LEU A 388 -22.82 13.89 -5.09
C LEU A 388 -21.53 13.94 -5.91
N ASP A 389 -21.41 15.00 -6.70
CA ASP A 389 -20.27 15.38 -7.53
C ASP A 389 -19.62 16.66 -6.95
N TRP A 390 -18.30 16.65 -6.78
CA TRP A 390 -17.52 17.88 -6.60
C TRP A 390 -16.73 18.12 -7.88
N HIS A 391 -17.32 18.88 -8.80
CA HIS A 391 -16.79 19.05 -10.14
C HIS A 391 -15.48 19.86 -10.10
N ASP A 392 -14.33 19.19 -10.11
CA ASP A 392 -12.99 19.77 -9.99
C ASP A 392 -11.94 19.04 -10.88
N GLN A 393 -11.12 19.85 -11.56
CA GLN A 393 -10.05 19.39 -12.47
C GLN A 393 -8.90 18.60 -11.82
N ASN A 394 -8.74 18.66 -10.49
CA ASN A 394 -7.55 18.19 -9.78
C ASN A 394 -7.83 17.01 -8.83
N ILE A 395 -8.55 16.04 -9.37
CA ILE A 395 -9.10 14.83 -8.75
C ILE A 395 -8.16 14.06 -7.80
N CYS A 396 -6.84 14.16 -7.96
CA CYS A 396 -5.85 13.56 -7.06
C CYS A 396 -4.67 14.49 -6.67
N GLY A 397 -4.76 15.79 -6.94
CA GLY A 397 -3.74 16.78 -6.55
C GLY A 397 -4.19 17.65 -5.38
N ASN A 398 -3.28 18.44 -4.79
CA ASN A 398 -3.57 19.15 -3.53
C ASN A 398 -4.36 20.47 -3.69
N GLU A 399 -4.46 21.00 -4.91
CA GLU A 399 -5.08 22.28 -5.24
C GLU A 399 -6.55 22.08 -5.62
N ILE A 400 -7.42 22.99 -5.17
CA ILE A 400 -8.83 23.05 -5.56
C ILE A 400 -8.93 24.17 -6.58
N LYS A 401 -9.50 23.89 -7.73
CA LYS A 401 -9.71 24.88 -8.78
C LYS A 401 -11.12 25.43 -8.78
N PHE A 402 -12.09 24.58 -8.46
CA PHE A 402 -13.51 24.89 -8.40
C PHE A 402 -14.01 24.51 -7.01
N ALA A 403 -13.97 25.48 -6.09
CA ALA A 403 -14.49 25.26 -4.73
C ALA A 403 -16.03 25.23 -4.74
N ASN A 404 -16.63 26.21 -5.41
CA ASN A 404 -18.08 26.42 -5.48
C ASN A 404 -18.75 25.62 -6.63
N SER A 405 -18.46 24.33 -6.75
CA SER A 405 -18.89 23.46 -7.89
C SER A 405 -19.45 22.10 -7.45
N ALA A 406 -20.04 22.07 -6.27
CA ALA A 406 -20.74 20.87 -5.80
C ALA A 406 -22.07 20.72 -6.56
N ARG A 407 -22.48 19.48 -6.80
CA ARG A 407 -23.76 19.14 -7.46
C ARG A 407 -24.29 17.84 -6.89
N VAL A 408 -25.62 17.75 -6.73
CA VAL A 408 -26.27 16.45 -6.57
C VAL A 408 -27.12 16.18 -7.79
N TYR A 409 -26.78 15.12 -8.53
CA TYR A 409 -27.59 14.64 -9.64
C TYR A 409 -28.57 13.58 -9.16
N ARG A 410 -29.81 13.66 -9.64
CA ARG A 410 -30.85 12.63 -9.54
C ARG A 410 -30.89 11.83 -10.84
N ILE A 411 -30.80 10.51 -10.74
CA ILE A 411 -30.90 9.58 -11.87
C ILE A 411 -32.16 8.73 -11.68
N MET A 412 -33.04 8.73 -12.69
CA MET A 412 -34.39 8.15 -12.59
C MET A 412 -34.88 7.63 -13.96
N PRO A 413 -35.78 6.63 -14.06
CA PRO A 413 -36.47 6.32 -15.30
C PRO A 413 -37.28 7.51 -15.80
N LYS A 414 -37.34 7.67 -17.13
CA LYS A 414 -37.90 8.87 -17.76
C LYS A 414 -39.37 9.11 -17.38
N GLY A 415 -39.67 10.36 -17.00
CA GLY A 415 -41.01 10.81 -16.65
C GLY A 415 -41.54 10.36 -15.27
N VAL A 416 -40.71 9.72 -14.43
CA VAL A 416 -41.11 9.38 -13.05
C VAL A 416 -40.95 10.58 -12.13
N LYS A 417 -42.09 11.11 -11.67
CA LYS A 417 -42.16 12.16 -10.63
C LYS A 417 -41.82 11.62 -9.24
N GLY A 418 -41.23 12.48 -8.42
CA GLY A 418 -41.07 12.27 -6.99
C GLY A 418 -42.38 12.35 -6.19
N PRO A 419 -42.35 11.97 -4.90
CA PRO A 419 -43.49 12.12 -4.00
C PRO A 419 -43.76 13.59 -3.70
N LYS A 420 -45.03 13.93 -3.44
CA LYS A 420 -45.39 15.22 -2.84
C LYS A 420 -44.83 15.31 -1.41
N PRO A 421 -44.53 16.51 -0.88
CA PRO A 421 -44.03 16.69 0.49
C PRO A 421 -44.82 15.94 1.55
N PHE A 422 -44.09 15.25 2.45
CA PHE A 422 -44.65 14.41 3.51
C PHE A 422 -43.81 14.53 4.79
N ASN A 423 -44.26 13.88 5.87
CA ASN A 423 -43.49 13.78 7.11
C ASN A 423 -43.83 12.47 7.82
N LEU A 424 -42.87 11.54 7.87
CA LEU A 424 -43.08 10.22 8.48
C LEU A 424 -43.25 10.28 10.01
N GLU A 425 -42.71 11.28 10.69
CA GLU A 425 -42.88 11.43 12.15
C GLU A 425 -44.31 11.77 12.56
N LYS A 426 -45.17 12.19 11.63
CA LYS A 426 -46.61 12.38 11.87
C LYS A 426 -47.43 11.09 11.81
N LEU A 427 -46.86 9.99 11.32
CA LEU A 427 -47.53 8.69 11.25
C LEU A 427 -47.65 8.05 12.64
N SER A 428 -48.72 7.29 12.87
CA SER A 428 -48.85 6.45 14.07
C SER A 428 -47.79 5.34 14.10
N ASP A 429 -47.55 4.77 15.29
CA ASP A 429 -46.61 3.66 15.45
C ASP A 429 -46.94 2.46 14.55
N LEU A 430 -48.23 2.19 14.30
CA LEU A 430 -48.66 1.09 13.45
C LEU A 430 -48.45 1.39 11.95
N GLU A 431 -48.65 2.64 11.52
CA GLU A 431 -48.33 3.04 10.14
C GLU A 431 -46.81 2.99 9.88
N LEU A 432 -45.98 3.38 10.85
CA LEU A 432 -44.52 3.19 10.78
C LEU A 432 -44.13 1.71 10.71
N VAL A 433 -44.85 0.82 11.41
CA VAL A 433 -44.66 -0.63 11.29
C VAL A 433 -45.05 -1.12 9.88
N GLU A 434 -46.14 -0.63 9.27
CA GLU A 434 -46.49 -1.02 7.90
C GLU A 434 -45.43 -0.60 6.86
N LEU A 435 -44.71 0.49 7.08
CA LEU A 435 -43.59 0.90 6.21
C LEU A 435 -42.44 -0.11 6.19
N GLN A 436 -42.36 -1.07 7.11
CA GLN A 436 -41.42 -2.19 7.01
C GLN A 436 -41.72 -3.12 5.80
N ASN A 437 -42.96 -3.13 5.32
CA ASN A 437 -43.37 -3.79 4.08
C ASN A 437 -43.10 -2.97 2.82
N HIS A 438 -42.64 -1.71 2.92
CA HIS A 438 -42.47 -0.82 1.78
C HIS A 438 -41.45 -1.34 0.76
N SER A 439 -41.66 -1.08 -0.52
CA SER A 439 -40.82 -1.60 -1.60
C SER A 439 -39.48 -0.89 -1.74
N ASN A 440 -39.48 0.44 -1.58
CA ASN A 440 -38.32 1.29 -1.35
C ASN A 440 -37.88 1.23 0.13
N ASP A 441 -36.68 0.70 0.38
CA ASP A 441 -36.05 0.53 1.69
C ASP A 441 -35.72 1.86 2.40
N TRP A 442 -35.71 2.98 1.68
CA TRP A 442 -35.61 4.30 2.30
C TRP A 442 -36.69 4.50 3.39
N TYR A 443 -37.95 4.20 3.07
CA TYR A 443 -39.06 4.31 4.02
C TYR A 443 -38.92 3.33 5.20
N VAL A 444 -38.36 2.14 4.94
CA VAL A 444 -38.10 1.12 5.96
C VAL A 444 -37.06 1.61 6.97
N ARG A 445 -35.95 2.18 6.48
CA ARG A 445 -34.87 2.71 7.33
C ARG A 445 -35.32 3.93 8.12
N GLN A 446 -36.00 4.87 7.49
CA GLN A 446 -36.52 6.08 8.17
C GLN A 446 -37.57 5.69 9.23
N SER A 447 -38.56 4.86 8.88
CA SER A 447 -39.59 4.42 9.84
C SER A 447 -39.01 3.60 10.99
N ARG A 448 -38.02 2.72 10.76
CA ARG A 448 -37.31 2.00 11.82
C ARG A 448 -36.53 2.96 12.74
N THR A 449 -35.89 3.98 12.19
CA THR A 449 -35.18 5.01 12.98
C THR A 449 -36.16 5.80 13.86
N ILE A 450 -37.36 6.12 13.35
CA ILE A 450 -38.42 6.77 14.14
C ILE A 450 -38.97 5.82 15.22
N LEU A 451 -39.21 4.53 14.91
CA LEU A 451 -39.64 3.53 15.90
C LEU A 451 -38.60 3.35 17.02
N HIS A 452 -37.31 3.34 16.69
CA HIS A 452 -36.21 3.33 17.66
C HIS A 452 -36.21 4.62 18.50
N HIS A 453 -36.32 5.80 17.88
CA HIS A 453 -36.41 7.08 18.60
C HIS A 453 -37.62 7.14 19.56
N ARG A 454 -38.80 6.67 19.13
CA ARG A 454 -40.00 6.57 19.97
C ARG A 454 -39.83 5.57 21.11
N THR A 455 -39.03 4.52 20.92
CA THR A 455 -38.67 3.57 21.98
C THR A 455 -37.80 4.23 23.04
N ILE A 456 -36.72 4.88 22.61
CA ILE A 456 -35.76 5.58 23.50
C ILE A 456 -36.45 6.70 24.28
N SER A 457 -37.31 7.47 23.63
CA SER A 457 -38.04 8.59 24.24
C SER A 457 -39.28 8.18 25.04
N GLY A 458 -39.58 6.87 25.15
CA GLY A 458 -40.74 6.36 25.89
C GLY A 458 -42.11 6.68 25.26
N LYS A 459 -42.13 7.13 24.01
CA LYS A 459 -43.35 7.53 23.26
C LYS A 459 -44.03 6.36 22.53
N LEU A 460 -43.36 5.22 22.35
CA LEU A 460 -43.86 4.08 21.58
C LEU A 460 -44.90 3.24 22.35
N ASN A 461 -46.02 2.92 21.69
CA ASN A 461 -46.93 1.86 22.12
C ASN A 461 -46.33 0.46 21.84
N LYS A 462 -45.42 0.01 22.71
CA LYS A 462 -44.72 -1.28 22.60
C LYS A 462 -45.68 -2.47 22.35
N SER A 463 -46.81 -2.55 23.04
CA SER A 463 -47.72 -3.70 22.95
C SER A 463 -48.30 -3.88 21.54
N SER A 464 -48.84 -2.81 20.94
CA SER A 464 -49.42 -2.88 19.60
C SER A 464 -48.37 -3.10 18.52
N VAL A 465 -47.22 -2.43 18.64
CA VAL A 465 -46.08 -2.53 17.71
C VAL A 465 -45.49 -3.94 17.72
N HIS A 466 -45.21 -4.51 18.89
CA HIS A 466 -44.62 -5.85 19.00
C HIS A 466 -45.56 -6.93 18.47
N GLY A 467 -46.87 -6.82 18.74
CA GLY A 467 -47.86 -7.74 18.19
C GLY A 467 -47.91 -7.70 16.66
N LYS A 468 -47.93 -6.51 16.08
CA LYS A 468 -47.96 -6.33 14.62
C LYS A 468 -46.68 -6.79 13.94
N LEU A 469 -45.50 -6.44 14.49
CA LEU A 469 -44.22 -6.86 13.93
C LEU A 469 -44.00 -8.39 14.04
N LYS A 470 -44.42 -9.03 15.15
CA LYS A 470 -44.39 -10.51 15.26
C LYS A 470 -45.26 -11.17 14.19
N SER A 471 -46.46 -10.63 13.93
CA SER A 471 -47.30 -11.08 12.82
C SER A 471 -46.62 -10.90 11.46
N MET A 472 -45.95 -9.76 11.24
CA MET A 472 -45.22 -9.50 9.98
C MET A 472 -44.02 -10.45 9.80
N LEU A 473 -43.26 -10.74 10.86
CA LEU A 473 -42.11 -11.66 10.86
C LEU A 473 -42.50 -13.09 10.46
N VAL A 474 -43.72 -13.52 10.81
CA VAL A 474 -44.28 -14.82 10.41
C VAL A 474 -44.88 -14.78 8.99
N ASN A 475 -45.64 -13.73 8.67
CA ASN A 475 -46.52 -13.70 7.49
C ASN A 475 -45.92 -13.02 6.24
N ALA A 476 -44.78 -12.34 6.33
CA ALA A 476 -44.21 -11.61 5.21
C ALA A 476 -43.67 -12.55 4.11
N LYS A 477 -43.98 -12.23 2.84
CA LYS A 477 -43.74 -13.09 1.67
C LYS A 477 -42.27 -13.29 1.28
N THR A 478 -41.35 -12.43 1.75
CA THR A 478 -39.93 -12.49 1.39
C THR A 478 -39.05 -12.41 2.64
N VAL A 479 -37.89 -13.07 2.60
CA VAL A 479 -36.94 -13.12 3.73
C VAL A 479 -36.51 -11.71 4.15
N GLY A 480 -36.27 -10.80 3.19
CA GLY A 480 -35.96 -9.39 3.48
C GLY A 480 -37.07 -8.69 4.28
N LYS A 481 -38.35 -8.89 3.94
CA LYS A 481 -39.46 -8.30 4.73
C LYS A 481 -39.63 -8.94 6.11
N ARG A 482 -39.36 -10.25 6.24
CA ARG A 482 -39.28 -10.94 7.54
C ARG A 482 -38.15 -10.34 8.39
N LEU A 483 -36.97 -10.13 7.81
CA LEU A 483 -35.82 -9.50 8.47
C LEU A 483 -36.11 -8.06 8.92
N ARG A 484 -36.78 -7.24 8.09
CA ARG A 484 -37.21 -5.88 8.47
C ARG A 484 -38.11 -5.88 9.71
N ALA A 485 -39.02 -6.84 9.83
CA ALA A 485 -39.82 -7.03 11.02
C ALA A 485 -38.99 -7.49 12.25
N LEU A 486 -38.01 -8.39 12.06
CA LEU A 486 -37.08 -8.82 13.11
C LEU A 486 -36.23 -7.65 13.64
N TRP A 487 -35.66 -6.86 12.73
CA TRP A 487 -34.86 -5.68 13.03
C TRP A 487 -35.68 -4.60 13.76
N SER A 488 -36.90 -4.34 13.29
CA SER A 488 -37.81 -3.42 13.98
C SER A 488 -38.29 -3.95 15.34
N LEU A 489 -38.37 -5.26 15.55
CA LEU A 489 -38.58 -5.84 16.89
C LEU A 489 -37.36 -5.64 17.78
N HIS A 490 -36.14 -5.71 17.25
CA HIS A 490 -34.93 -5.49 18.05
C HIS A 490 -34.87 -4.06 18.58
N VAL A 491 -34.94 -3.05 17.70
CA VAL A 491 -34.82 -1.63 18.08
C VAL A 491 -36.01 -1.08 18.88
N THR A 492 -37.04 -1.91 19.13
CA THR A 492 -38.20 -1.58 19.96
C THR A 492 -38.29 -2.43 21.25
N ASP A 493 -37.25 -3.21 21.57
CA ASP A 493 -37.17 -4.15 22.71
C ASP A 493 -38.24 -5.29 22.68
N GLY A 494 -38.65 -5.74 21.50
CA GLY A 494 -39.74 -6.70 21.29
C GLY A 494 -39.36 -8.18 21.25
N ILE A 495 -38.07 -8.50 21.32
CA ILE A 495 -37.54 -9.88 21.27
C ILE A 495 -37.33 -10.41 22.69
N THR A 496 -38.18 -11.34 23.14
CA THR A 496 -37.96 -12.09 24.40
C THR A 496 -37.04 -13.29 24.16
N GLN A 497 -36.51 -13.90 25.23
CA GLN A 497 -35.65 -15.07 25.13
C GLN A 497 -36.36 -16.27 24.47
N GLU A 498 -37.63 -16.48 24.78
CA GLU A 498 -38.47 -17.57 24.25
C GLU A 498 -38.71 -17.37 22.74
N HIS A 499 -38.99 -16.13 22.34
CA HIS A 499 -39.13 -15.76 20.94
C HIS A 499 -37.80 -15.94 20.19
N ALA A 500 -36.68 -15.50 20.78
CA ALA A 500 -35.36 -15.67 20.20
C ALA A 500 -34.99 -17.15 20.00
N LEU A 501 -35.31 -18.03 20.96
CA LEU A 501 -35.12 -19.48 20.81
C LEU A 501 -35.90 -20.03 19.61
N SER A 502 -37.16 -19.62 19.43
CA SER A 502 -37.95 -20.01 18.25
C SER A 502 -37.36 -19.50 16.93
N LEU A 503 -36.73 -18.33 16.92
CA LEU A 503 -36.10 -17.74 15.73
C LEU A 503 -34.73 -18.38 15.40
N LEU A 504 -34.05 -18.96 16.39
CA LEU A 504 -32.87 -19.79 16.17
C LEU A 504 -33.21 -21.16 15.54
N ASP A 505 -34.49 -21.55 15.54
CA ASP A 505 -35.03 -22.74 14.87
C ASP A 505 -35.78 -22.43 13.56
N ASP A 506 -35.77 -21.18 13.09
CA ASP A 506 -36.42 -20.78 11.82
C ASP A 506 -35.79 -21.51 10.62
N SER A 507 -36.59 -21.84 9.60
CA SER A 507 -36.08 -22.47 8.38
C SER A 507 -35.11 -21.55 7.62
N GLU A 508 -35.29 -20.23 7.69
CA GLU A 508 -34.49 -19.26 6.95
C GLU A 508 -33.15 -18.96 7.61
N GLN A 509 -32.07 -19.22 6.87
CA GLN A 509 -30.70 -19.03 7.37
C GLN A 509 -30.41 -17.60 7.83
N TYR A 510 -30.96 -16.58 7.16
CA TYR A 510 -30.72 -15.19 7.54
C TYR A 510 -31.49 -14.78 8.80
N ILE A 511 -32.65 -15.40 9.08
CA ILE A 511 -33.38 -15.19 10.34
C ILE A 511 -32.57 -15.76 11.51
N ARG A 512 -32.06 -17.00 11.38
CA ARG A 512 -31.17 -17.61 12.39
C ARG A 512 -29.89 -16.78 12.59
N ALA A 513 -29.23 -16.42 11.49
CA ALA A 513 -28.00 -15.62 11.50
C ALA A 513 -28.18 -14.27 12.21
N TRP A 514 -29.16 -13.46 11.79
CA TRP A 514 -29.43 -12.18 12.46
C TRP A 514 -29.82 -12.35 13.92
N THR A 515 -30.63 -13.35 14.26
CA THR A 515 -30.97 -13.65 15.67
C THR A 515 -29.71 -13.91 16.51
N ILE A 516 -28.70 -14.60 15.96
CA ILE A 516 -27.40 -14.80 16.63
C ILE A 516 -26.66 -13.47 16.88
N GLN A 517 -26.57 -12.59 15.87
CA GLN A 517 -25.91 -11.28 16.03
C GLN A 517 -26.62 -10.42 17.09
N LEU A 518 -27.95 -10.30 17.00
CA LEU A 518 -28.77 -9.48 17.90
C LEU A 518 -28.71 -9.97 19.35
N LEU A 519 -28.65 -11.29 19.58
CA LEU A 519 -28.41 -11.87 20.91
C LEU A 519 -26.98 -11.60 21.43
N GLY A 520 -26.00 -11.53 20.52
CA GLY A 520 -24.60 -11.23 20.84
C GLY A 520 -24.32 -9.78 21.24
N GLU A 521 -25.24 -8.84 20.98
CA GLU A 521 -25.04 -7.40 21.21
C GLU A 521 -24.63 -7.10 22.66
N ASN A 522 -25.33 -7.67 23.65
CA ASN A 522 -25.07 -7.44 25.08
C ASN A 522 -23.79 -8.08 25.63
N LYS A 523 -22.96 -8.75 24.81
CA LYS A 523 -21.68 -9.42 25.19
C LYS A 523 -21.81 -10.49 26.30
N ASN A 524 -23.03 -10.81 26.73
CA ASN A 524 -23.34 -11.71 27.85
C ASN A 524 -24.57 -12.57 27.50
N LEU A 525 -24.33 -13.77 26.97
CA LEU A 525 -25.39 -14.70 26.58
C LEU A 525 -25.91 -15.48 27.80
N SER A 526 -27.23 -15.64 27.88
CA SER A 526 -27.85 -16.51 28.90
C SER A 526 -27.41 -17.96 28.72
N GLY A 527 -27.48 -18.75 29.80
CA GLY A 527 -27.09 -20.17 29.76
C GLY A 527 -27.89 -20.99 28.73
N VAL A 528 -29.17 -20.65 28.54
CA VAL A 528 -30.07 -21.33 27.60
C VAL A 528 -29.69 -20.99 26.15
N ILE A 529 -29.49 -19.70 25.83
CA ILE A 529 -29.05 -19.27 24.50
C ILE A 529 -27.67 -19.84 24.15
N ARG A 530 -26.73 -19.83 25.10
CA ARG A 530 -25.40 -20.45 24.91
C ARG A 530 -25.49 -21.96 24.65
N ALA A 531 -26.38 -22.67 25.33
CA ALA A 531 -26.61 -24.10 25.08
C ALA A 531 -27.16 -24.31 23.65
N LYS A 532 -28.13 -23.50 23.22
CA LYS A 532 -28.67 -23.55 21.85
C LYS A 532 -27.61 -23.25 20.79
N PHE A 533 -26.73 -22.27 21.00
CA PHE A 533 -25.63 -22.00 20.06
C PHE A 533 -24.66 -23.19 19.94
N VAL A 534 -24.39 -23.93 21.03
CA VAL A 534 -23.58 -25.16 21.00
C VAL A 534 -24.31 -26.30 20.26
N GLU A 535 -25.63 -26.40 20.38
CA GLU A 535 -26.46 -27.35 19.62
C GLU A 535 -26.41 -27.04 18.12
N MET A 536 -26.71 -25.80 17.73
CA MET A 536 -26.65 -25.33 16.33
C MET A 536 -25.26 -25.55 15.74
N ALA A 537 -24.20 -25.21 16.46
CA ALA A 537 -22.82 -25.39 15.98
C ALA A 537 -22.46 -26.84 15.62
N LYS A 538 -23.17 -27.85 16.16
CA LYS A 538 -22.93 -29.28 15.85
C LYS A 538 -23.63 -29.78 14.58
N SER A 539 -24.67 -29.10 14.11
CA SER A 539 -25.56 -29.61 13.06
C SER A 539 -25.96 -28.61 11.97
N GLU A 540 -25.60 -27.33 12.12
CA GLU A 540 -25.96 -26.26 11.19
C GLU A 540 -25.27 -26.42 9.81
N LYS A 541 -26.10 -26.55 8.79
CA LYS A 541 -25.70 -26.78 7.40
C LYS A 541 -25.40 -25.48 6.65
N SER A 542 -25.94 -24.35 7.10
CA SER A 542 -25.71 -23.05 6.48
C SER A 542 -24.33 -22.49 6.88
N PRO A 543 -23.41 -22.25 5.93
CA PRO A 543 -22.17 -21.54 6.22
C PRO A 543 -22.41 -20.08 6.65
N VAL A 544 -23.54 -19.46 6.24
CA VAL A 544 -23.92 -18.12 6.74
C VAL A 544 -24.19 -18.18 8.25
N VAL A 545 -24.98 -19.14 8.73
CA VAL A 545 -25.27 -19.24 10.16
C VAL A 545 -24.01 -19.66 10.96
N ARG A 546 -23.17 -20.55 10.41
CA ARG A 546 -21.87 -20.89 11.02
C ARG A 546 -20.93 -19.68 11.14
N LEU A 547 -20.92 -18.78 10.16
CA LEU A 547 -20.18 -17.52 10.22
C LEU A 547 -20.71 -16.59 11.33
N TYR A 548 -22.03 -16.47 11.48
CA TYR A 548 -22.62 -15.66 12.55
C TYR A 548 -22.34 -16.25 13.94
N LEU A 549 -22.35 -17.58 14.10
CA LEU A 549 -21.85 -18.23 15.33
C LEU A 549 -20.35 -17.94 15.56
N ALA A 550 -19.53 -17.96 14.50
CA ALA A 550 -18.09 -17.63 14.59
C ALA A 550 -17.83 -16.16 14.94
N SER A 551 -18.68 -15.24 14.49
CA SER A 551 -18.65 -13.82 14.88
C SER A 551 -19.08 -13.61 16.34
N ALA A 552 -20.23 -14.18 16.74
CA ALA A 552 -20.75 -14.07 18.10
C ALA A 552 -19.75 -14.56 19.16
N LEU A 553 -18.94 -15.56 18.85
CA LEU A 553 -17.87 -16.03 19.74
C LEU A 553 -16.90 -14.92 20.17
N GLN A 554 -16.61 -13.94 19.31
CA GLN A 554 -15.72 -12.84 19.67
C GLN A 554 -16.32 -11.92 20.73
N ARG A 555 -17.66 -11.84 20.83
CA ARG A 555 -18.41 -11.07 21.83
C ARG A 555 -18.65 -11.83 23.15
N MET A 556 -18.34 -13.13 23.22
CA MET A 556 -18.56 -13.97 24.41
C MET A 556 -17.37 -13.98 25.38
N PRO A 557 -17.58 -14.18 26.69
CA PRO A 557 -16.53 -14.53 27.65
C PRO A 557 -15.72 -15.77 27.20
N HIS A 558 -14.39 -15.75 27.40
CA HIS A 558 -13.48 -16.75 26.83
C HIS A 558 -13.82 -18.20 27.23
N ASP A 559 -14.09 -18.43 28.52
CA ASP A 559 -14.48 -19.72 29.09
C ASP A 559 -15.74 -20.32 28.44
N GLN A 560 -16.60 -19.47 27.87
CA GLN A 560 -17.87 -19.86 27.26
C GLN A 560 -17.77 -20.22 25.76
N ARG A 561 -16.64 -19.92 25.11
CA ARG A 561 -16.47 -20.09 23.65
C ARG A 561 -16.27 -21.53 23.19
N TRP A 562 -15.74 -22.39 24.06
CA TRP A 562 -15.15 -23.68 23.67
C TRP A 562 -16.09 -24.62 22.93
N GLY A 563 -17.30 -24.88 23.44
CA GLY A 563 -18.21 -25.86 22.83
C GLY A 563 -18.67 -25.50 21.41
N ILE A 564 -18.75 -24.19 21.11
CA ILE A 564 -19.09 -23.68 19.78
C ILE A 564 -17.87 -23.78 18.87
N LEU A 565 -16.69 -23.31 19.33
CA LEU A 565 -15.43 -23.41 18.57
C LEU A 565 -15.07 -24.87 18.22
N GLU A 566 -15.16 -25.77 19.18
CA GLU A 566 -14.87 -27.20 18.99
C GLU A 566 -15.79 -27.80 17.92
N SER A 567 -17.08 -27.45 17.94
CA SER A 567 -18.07 -27.95 16.98
C SER A 567 -17.87 -27.36 15.58
N LEU A 568 -17.72 -26.04 15.46
CA LEU A 568 -17.48 -25.36 14.19
C LEU A 568 -16.13 -25.75 13.56
N SER A 569 -15.12 -26.13 14.36
CA SER A 569 -13.83 -26.58 13.84
C SER A 569 -13.90 -27.89 13.03
N LYS A 570 -15.01 -28.64 13.07
CA LYS A 570 -15.15 -29.96 12.43
C LYS A 570 -15.65 -29.92 10.97
N TYR A 571 -16.14 -28.78 10.49
CA TYR A 571 -16.69 -28.66 9.13
C TYR A 571 -15.57 -28.60 8.10
N ALA A 572 -15.21 -29.75 7.53
CA ALA A 572 -14.18 -29.84 6.49
C ALA A 572 -14.52 -29.04 5.20
N GLU A 573 -15.81 -28.77 4.96
CA GLU A 573 -16.29 -27.92 3.87
C GLU A 573 -15.86 -26.45 4.02
N ASP A 574 -15.69 -25.95 5.25
CA ASP A 574 -15.31 -24.55 5.52
C ASP A 574 -13.81 -24.29 5.33
N LYS A 575 -13.00 -25.29 4.97
CA LYS A 575 -11.52 -25.17 4.90
C LYS A 575 -11.01 -24.03 4.00
N GLU A 576 -11.69 -23.79 2.87
CA GLU A 576 -11.39 -22.71 1.91
C GLU A 576 -12.40 -21.55 1.96
N ASP A 577 -13.28 -21.53 2.96
CA ASP A 577 -14.23 -20.44 3.12
C ASP A 577 -13.50 -19.10 3.38
N ASN A 578 -14.05 -18.00 2.85
CA ASN A 578 -13.41 -16.70 2.94
C ASN A 578 -13.37 -16.15 4.38
N ASN A 579 -14.35 -16.50 5.20
CA ASN A 579 -14.58 -15.86 6.49
C ASN A 579 -14.38 -16.85 7.65
N ILE A 580 -15.05 -18.01 7.64
CA ILE A 580 -15.20 -18.91 8.80
C ILE A 580 -13.85 -19.30 9.43
N PRO A 581 -12.84 -19.83 8.72
CA PRO A 581 -11.55 -20.19 9.32
C PRO A 581 -10.82 -19.03 10.00
N ARG A 582 -11.01 -17.81 9.49
CA ARG A 582 -10.38 -16.58 10.01
C ARG A 582 -11.13 -16.06 11.23
N MET A 583 -12.47 -16.09 11.20
CA MET A 583 -13.32 -15.72 12.34
C MET A 583 -13.15 -16.68 13.51
N LEU A 584 -13.08 -17.99 13.26
CA LEU A 584 -12.78 -19.00 14.30
C LEU A 584 -11.37 -18.82 14.88
N TRP A 585 -10.40 -18.40 14.06
CA TRP A 585 -9.06 -18.07 14.55
C TRP A 585 -9.08 -16.85 15.49
N LEU A 586 -9.73 -15.75 15.09
CA LEU A 586 -9.86 -14.54 15.90
C LEU A 586 -10.57 -14.82 17.24
N ALA A 587 -11.58 -15.69 17.22
CA ALA A 587 -12.26 -16.14 18.43
C ALA A 587 -11.39 -17.00 19.37
N LEU A 588 -10.48 -17.82 18.81
CA LEU A 588 -9.60 -18.75 19.53
C LEU A 588 -8.30 -18.09 20.06
N GLU A 589 -7.67 -17.21 19.28
CA GLU A 589 -6.31 -16.67 19.53
C GLU A 589 -6.11 -16.17 20.97
N PRO A 590 -7.00 -15.33 21.56
CA PRO A 590 -6.83 -14.79 22.90
C PRO A 590 -6.87 -15.85 24.02
N MET A 591 -7.29 -17.07 23.71
CA MET A 591 -7.37 -18.20 24.64
C MET A 591 -6.19 -19.17 24.53
N VAL A 592 -5.51 -19.20 23.38
CA VAL A 592 -4.41 -20.16 23.11
C VAL A 592 -3.36 -20.14 24.22
N VAL A 593 -2.95 -18.97 24.67
CA VAL A 593 -1.92 -18.81 25.71
C VAL A 593 -2.46 -19.05 27.14
N LYS A 594 -3.77 -18.90 27.35
CA LYS A 594 -4.42 -19.16 28.65
C LYS A 594 -4.72 -20.65 28.87
N HIS A 595 -4.99 -21.39 27.79
CA HIS A 595 -5.41 -22.79 27.82
C HIS A 595 -4.67 -23.63 26.77
N PRO A 596 -3.33 -23.74 26.83
CA PRO A 596 -2.51 -24.25 25.74
C PRO A 596 -2.81 -25.72 25.37
N GLN A 597 -3.04 -26.58 26.35
CA GLN A 597 -3.41 -27.99 26.10
C GLN A 597 -4.76 -28.11 25.40
N LYS A 598 -5.76 -27.32 25.83
CA LYS A 598 -7.11 -27.35 25.25
C LYS A 598 -7.13 -26.76 23.84
N ALA A 599 -6.37 -25.67 23.62
CA ALA A 599 -6.19 -25.08 22.30
C ALA A 599 -5.50 -26.06 21.33
N LEU A 600 -4.44 -26.76 21.77
CA LEU A 600 -3.79 -27.81 20.97
C LEU A 600 -4.74 -28.97 20.67
N GLN A 601 -5.51 -29.45 21.65
CA GLN A 601 -6.49 -30.53 21.44
C GLN A 601 -7.55 -30.14 20.41
N LEU A 602 -8.06 -28.91 20.47
CA LEU A 602 -8.98 -28.35 19.48
C LEU A 602 -8.32 -28.28 18.10
N ALA A 603 -7.12 -27.71 18.02
CA ALA A 603 -6.37 -27.55 16.78
C ALA A 603 -6.06 -28.90 16.11
N SER A 604 -5.49 -29.87 16.83
CA SER A 604 -5.21 -31.22 16.34
C SER A 604 -6.47 -31.99 15.94
N GLY A 605 -7.61 -31.69 16.56
CA GLY A 605 -8.91 -32.24 16.18
C GLY A 605 -9.67 -31.45 15.11
N SER A 606 -9.17 -30.30 14.68
CA SER A 606 -9.83 -29.40 13.71
C SER A 606 -9.74 -29.98 12.29
N ALA A 607 -10.81 -29.85 11.51
CA ALA A 607 -10.80 -30.09 10.07
C ALA A 607 -10.25 -28.88 9.27
N LEU A 608 -10.03 -27.74 9.92
CA LEU A 608 -9.56 -26.49 9.32
C LEU A 608 -8.03 -26.35 9.49
N PRO A 609 -7.23 -26.40 8.41
CA PRO A 609 -5.76 -26.35 8.49
C PRO A 609 -5.22 -25.06 9.13
N ARG A 610 -5.89 -23.92 8.92
CA ARG A 610 -5.50 -22.64 9.55
C ARG A 610 -5.46 -22.74 11.07
N LEU A 611 -6.41 -23.43 11.71
CA LEU A 611 -6.37 -23.61 13.17
C LEU A 611 -5.24 -24.54 13.62
N GLN A 612 -4.93 -25.57 12.82
CA GLN A 612 -3.80 -26.48 13.06
C GLN A 612 -2.44 -25.76 12.97
N GLU A 613 -2.26 -24.84 12.02
CA GLU A 613 -1.03 -24.07 11.83
C GLU A 613 -0.91 -22.92 12.86
N PHE A 614 -1.97 -22.15 13.03
CA PHE A 614 -1.93 -20.88 13.77
C PHE A 614 -1.83 -21.09 15.29
N THR A 615 -2.42 -22.15 15.82
CA THR A 615 -2.37 -22.47 17.26
C THR A 615 -0.95 -22.72 17.78
N PRO A 616 -0.15 -23.65 17.24
CA PRO A 616 1.24 -23.84 17.67
C PRO A 616 2.10 -22.60 17.40
N ARG A 617 1.90 -21.91 16.27
CA ARG A 617 2.58 -20.63 15.97
C ARG A 617 2.33 -19.58 17.06
N ARG A 618 1.09 -19.50 17.56
CA ARG A 618 0.68 -18.59 18.63
C ARG A 618 1.22 -18.96 20.01
N LEU A 619 1.38 -20.25 20.29
CA LEU A 619 2.02 -20.76 21.51
C LEU A 619 3.51 -20.44 21.52
N LEU A 620 4.21 -20.69 20.41
CA LEU A 620 5.62 -20.34 20.24
C LEU A 620 5.85 -18.81 20.29
N GLY A 621 4.84 -18.01 19.92
CA GLY A 621 4.83 -16.56 20.08
C GLY A 621 4.75 -16.04 21.53
N GLY A 622 4.45 -16.89 22.52
CA GLY A 622 4.50 -16.57 23.95
C GLY A 622 3.42 -15.60 24.47
N LYS A 623 3.56 -15.18 25.74
CA LYS A 623 2.71 -14.15 26.36
C LYS A 623 3.15 -12.75 25.92
N THR A 624 2.34 -12.08 25.10
CA THR A 624 2.35 -10.61 25.03
C THR A 624 1.60 -10.04 26.23
N ALA A 625 2.23 -9.06 26.89
CA ALA A 625 1.64 -8.35 28.02
C ALA A 625 0.62 -7.31 27.55
N SER A 626 -0.38 -7.03 28.37
CA SER A 626 -1.23 -5.85 28.23
C SER A 626 -0.38 -4.57 28.31
N ASN A 627 -0.69 -3.59 27.48
CA ASN A 627 -0.11 -2.24 27.60
C ASN A 627 -0.47 -1.63 28.97
N THR A 628 0.52 -1.25 29.79
CA THR A 628 0.57 0.06 30.50
C THR A 628 1.76 0.21 31.48
N ARG A 629 2.31 1.44 31.48
CA ARG A 629 2.98 2.16 32.60
C ARG A 629 4.37 1.73 33.14
N LYS A 630 4.98 2.68 33.85
CA LYS A 630 6.42 2.86 34.15
C LYS A 630 6.98 1.87 35.20
N PRO A 631 8.31 1.60 35.20
CA PRO A 631 8.95 0.70 36.17
C PRO A 631 8.96 1.26 37.61
N SER A 632 8.81 0.37 38.58
CA SER A 632 8.95 0.66 40.02
C SER A 632 10.37 0.37 40.52
N LYS A 633 10.69 0.74 41.78
CA LYS A 633 12.02 0.51 42.37
C LYS A 633 12.47 -0.97 42.35
N SER A 634 11.55 -1.94 42.42
CA SER A 634 11.90 -3.37 42.34
C SER A 634 12.33 -3.80 40.93
N SER A 635 11.84 -3.13 39.88
CA SER A 635 12.23 -3.41 38.49
C SER A 635 13.70 -3.09 38.23
N MET A 636 14.25 -2.03 38.83
CA MET A 636 15.65 -1.62 38.65
C MET A 636 16.65 -2.67 39.18
N SER A 637 16.39 -3.28 40.34
CA SER A 637 17.24 -4.35 40.89
C SER A 637 17.24 -5.59 39.97
N LYS A 638 16.07 -5.97 39.45
CA LYS A 638 15.94 -7.08 38.48
C LYS A 638 16.68 -6.78 37.17
N TRP A 639 16.54 -5.57 36.63
CA TRP A 639 17.24 -5.15 35.41
C TRP A 639 18.76 -5.11 35.61
N GLN A 640 19.21 -4.67 36.78
CA GLN A 640 20.63 -4.68 37.15
C GLN A 640 21.21 -6.10 37.10
N GLY A 641 20.50 -7.10 37.67
CA GLY A 641 20.91 -8.50 37.62
C GLY A 641 20.97 -9.08 36.19
N ILE A 642 20.05 -8.67 35.30
CA ILE A 642 20.05 -9.10 33.90
C ILE A 642 21.22 -8.46 33.12
N VAL A 643 21.44 -7.16 33.28
CA VAL A 643 22.52 -6.43 32.59
C VAL A 643 23.89 -6.99 32.92
N GLN A 644 24.13 -7.41 34.17
CA GLN A 644 25.40 -8.03 34.57
C GLN A 644 25.78 -9.28 33.76
N GLN A 645 24.81 -9.98 33.13
CA GLN A 645 25.08 -11.18 32.33
C GLN A 645 25.66 -10.86 30.94
N SER A 646 25.31 -9.71 30.35
CA SER A 646 25.86 -9.23 29.08
C SER A 646 26.95 -8.17 29.28
N ALA A 647 26.93 -7.44 30.39
CA ALA A 647 27.85 -6.34 30.70
C ALA A 647 28.33 -6.43 32.16
N PRO A 648 29.22 -7.38 32.50
CA PRO A 648 29.71 -7.55 33.87
C PRO A 648 30.34 -6.27 34.43
N LYS A 649 30.00 -5.96 35.68
CA LYS A 649 30.39 -4.73 36.40
C LYS A 649 29.82 -3.41 35.84
N PHE A 650 28.86 -3.43 34.90
CA PHE A 650 28.10 -2.23 34.47
C PHE A 650 26.74 -2.10 35.17
N SER A 651 26.39 -0.89 35.60
CA SER A 651 25.07 -0.54 36.10
C SER A 651 24.17 0.03 35.01
N ILE A 652 22.85 -0.20 35.08
CA ILE A 652 21.91 0.42 34.13
C ILE A 652 21.13 1.57 34.78
N ASN A 653 21.04 2.69 34.07
CA ASN A 653 20.27 3.86 34.47
C ASN A 653 18.92 3.95 33.72
N GLY A 654 18.11 2.89 33.84
CA GLY A 654 16.77 2.80 33.23
C GLY A 654 16.73 2.27 31.79
N SER A 655 15.56 1.74 31.41
CA SER A 655 15.19 1.31 30.05
C SER A 655 13.71 1.68 29.82
N GLY A 656 13.33 1.98 28.58
CA GLY A 656 12.00 2.47 28.21
C GLY A 656 10.93 1.38 28.08
N VAL A 657 10.20 1.43 26.96
CA VAL A 657 9.17 0.42 26.62
C VAL A 657 9.75 -0.98 26.75
N GLY A 658 9.01 -1.93 27.31
CA GLY A 658 9.45 -3.32 27.46
C GLY A 658 10.62 -3.58 28.43
N GLY A 659 11.18 -2.57 29.08
CA GLY A 659 12.19 -2.71 30.14
C GLY A 659 13.52 -3.32 29.70
N VAL A 660 14.16 -4.09 30.59
CA VAL A 660 15.31 -4.95 30.25
C VAL A 660 14.88 -6.40 30.22
N VAL A 661 15.21 -7.10 29.14
CA VAL A 661 14.85 -8.52 28.91
C VAL A 661 16.07 -9.32 28.48
N ARG A 662 16.26 -10.52 29.05
CA ARG A 662 17.26 -11.49 28.58
C ARG A 662 16.62 -12.42 27.54
N PHE A 663 17.39 -12.74 26.52
CA PHE A 663 17.11 -13.75 25.50
C PHE A 663 18.24 -14.75 25.55
N ASP A 664 17.92 -16.01 25.82
CA ASP A 664 18.91 -17.09 25.85
C ASP A 664 19.37 -17.49 24.44
N SER A 665 18.56 -17.15 23.43
CA SER A 665 18.95 -17.12 22.03
C SER A 665 18.24 -15.99 21.28
N PHE A 666 19.01 -15.17 20.58
CA PHE A 666 18.59 -14.11 19.66
C PHE A 666 19.66 -14.02 18.58
N ARG A 667 19.27 -14.27 17.32
CA ARG A 667 20.19 -14.27 16.17
C ARG A 667 21.53 -15.00 16.46
N ASN A 668 21.45 -16.29 16.80
CA ASN A 668 22.55 -17.20 17.17
C ASN A 668 23.29 -16.99 18.51
N LYS A 669 22.98 -15.96 19.31
CA LYS A 669 23.68 -15.64 20.56
C LYS A 669 22.75 -15.22 21.69
N THR A 670 23.20 -15.26 22.94
CA THR A 670 22.44 -14.67 24.05
C THR A 670 22.39 -13.15 23.91
N ALA A 671 21.26 -12.51 24.23
CA ALA A 671 21.09 -11.07 24.13
C ALA A 671 20.40 -10.49 25.37
N THR A 672 20.87 -9.35 25.85
CA THR A 672 20.12 -8.49 26.77
C THR A 672 19.56 -7.33 25.98
N ARG A 673 18.25 -7.08 26.01
CA ARG A 673 17.63 -5.97 25.28
C ARG A 673 17.36 -4.78 26.19
N THR A 674 17.66 -3.58 25.70
CA THR A 674 17.23 -2.28 26.26
C THR A 674 16.42 -1.50 25.24
N HIS A 675 15.76 -0.42 25.68
CA HIS A 675 15.16 0.60 24.83
C HIS A 675 15.45 1.98 25.43
N PRO A 676 15.67 3.03 24.62
CA PRO A 676 15.67 4.42 25.09
C PRO A 676 14.45 4.77 25.96
N ILE A 677 14.65 5.61 26.97
CA ILE A 677 13.61 5.88 27.99
C ILE A 677 12.42 6.66 27.40
N LYS A 678 12.72 7.67 26.58
CA LYS A 678 11.76 8.48 25.79
C LYS A 678 12.52 9.16 24.64
N ARG A 679 11.82 9.79 23.68
CA ARG A 679 12.46 10.51 22.56
C ARG A 679 13.57 11.44 23.07
N GLY A 680 14.76 11.31 22.48
CA GLY A 680 15.97 12.06 22.87
C GLY A 680 16.72 11.56 24.12
N VAL A 681 16.15 10.65 24.92
CA VAL A 681 16.76 10.17 26.18
C VAL A 681 17.20 8.70 26.06
N PRO A 682 18.52 8.40 26.07
CA PRO A 682 19.04 7.05 25.92
C PRO A 682 18.74 6.14 27.12
N SER A 683 18.88 4.83 26.92
CA SER A 683 19.17 3.87 28.00
C SER A 683 20.69 3.78 28.16
N VAL A 684 21.20 3.80 29.39
CA VAL A 684 22.65 3.96 29.64
C VAL A 684 23.20 2.87 30.56
N LEU A 685 24.29 2.23 30.12
CA LEU A 685 25.12 1.32 30.91
C LEU A 685 26.36 2.07 31.43
N CYS A 686 26.55 2.17 32.75
CA CYS A 686 27.61 2.95 33.40
C CYS A 686 28.57 2.06 34.19
N ARG A 687 29.87 2.37 34.20
CA ARG A 687 30.88 1.71 35.04
C ARG A 687 32.01 2.66 35.41
N LYS A 688 32.36 2.73 36.69
CA LYS A 688 33.66 3.27 37.13
C LYS A 688 34.76 2.23 36.94
N LEU A 689 35.92 2.64 36.44
CA LEU A 689 37.10 1.80 36.30
C LEU A 689 38.38 2.64 36.28
N LYS A 690 39.47 2.09 36.83
CA LYS A 690 40.83 2.61 36.66
C LYS A 690 41.46 1.98 35.41
N ILE A 691 42.22 2.76 34.64
CA ILE A 691 43.09 2.26 33.57
C ILE A 691 44.52 2.19 34.12
N GLU A 692 45.21 1.05 33.95
CA GLU A 692 46.60 0.91 34.37
C GLU A 692 47.57 1.50 33.32
N ASP A 693 48.75 1.95 33.76
CA ASP A 693 49.67 2.78 32.97
C ASP A 693 50.43 2.04 31.85
N ASP A 694 50.59 0.72 31.98
CA ASP A 694 51.46 -0.14 31.17
C ASP A 694 50.71 -1.09 30.22
N MET A 695 49.38 -0.99 30.15
CA MET A 695 48.51 -1.95 29.48
C MET A 695 47.65 -1.31 28.39
N LYS A 696 47.62 -1.93 27.19
CA LYS A 696 46.65 -1.53 26.15
C LYS A 696 45.25 -1.95 26.57
N THR A 697 44.37 -0.99 26.83
CA THR A 697 43.03 -1.24 27.40
C THR A 697 41.94 -0.93 26.38
N ILE A 698 41.15 -1.95 26.01
CA ILE A 698 40.13 -1.86 24.96
C ILE A 698 38.75 -2.21 25.55
N LEU A 699 37.78 -1.33 25.33
CA LEU A 699 36.35 -1.66 25.46
C LEU A 699 35.87 -2.33 24.18
N ARG A 700 35.27 -3.51 24.30
CA ARG A 700 34.53 -4.21 23.24
C ARG A 700 33.06 -4.29 23.61
N ALA A 701 32.17 -3.86 22.70
CA ALA A 701 30.73 -4.01 22.83
C ALA A 701 30.17 -4.74 21.60
N THR A 702 29.65 -5.94 21.80
CA THR A 702 28.98 -6.75 20.78
C THR A 702 27.48 -6.52 20.88
N VAL A 703 26.91 -5.82 19.90
CA VAL A 703 25.54 -5.30 19.91
C VAL A 703 24.78 -5.61 18.62
N SER A 704 23.46 -5.51 18.66
CA SER A 704 22.56 -5.69 17.53
C SER A 704 21.32 -4.80 17.67
N HIS A 705 20.45 -4.83 16.66
CA HIS A 705 19.35 -3.90 16.46
C HIS A 705 18.02 -4.65 16.23
N HIS A 706 16.91 -3.92 16.24
CA HIS A 706 15.60 -4.47 15.85
C HIS A 706 15.52 -4.66 14.33
N PRO A 707 14.93 -5.74 13.78
CA PRO A 707 14.80 -5.93 12.32
C PRO A 707 14.17 -4.76 11.55
N HIS A 708 13.39 -3.93 12.23
CA HIS A 708 12.71 -2.74 11.69
C HIS A 708 13.08 -1.45 12.44
N GLY A 709 14.32 -1.33 12.92
CA GLY A 709 14.82 -0.15 13.60
C GLY A 709 16.35 -0.06 13.62
N ASP A 710 16.84 1.17 13.72
CA ASP A 710 18.23 1.48 14.05
C ASP A 710 18.32 2.08 15.46
N TRP A 711 19.54 2.36 15.91
CA TRP A 711 19.87 3.19 17.09
C TRP A 711 21.35 3.59 17.02
N GLU A 712 21.78 4.58 17.82
CA GLU A 712 23.20 4.96 17.91
C GLU A 712 23.82 4.46 19.22
N LEU A 713 24.87 3.64 19.13
CA LEU A 713 25.74 3.32 20.26
C LEU A 713 26.70 4.49 20.48
N ARG A 714 26.58 5.17 21.62
CA ARG A 714 27.55 6.21 22.05
C ARG A 714 28.37 5.69 23.21
N VAL A 715 29.68 5.92 23.17
CA VAL A 715 30.58 5.66 24.29
C VAL A 715 31.05 7.00 24.86
N ARG A 716 30.86 7.20 26.16
CA ARG A 716 31.35 8.38 26.90
C ARG A 716 32.38 8.01 27.95
N VAL A 717 33.35 8.89 28.13
CA VAL A 717 34.28 8.87 29.27
C VAL A 717 34.18 10.21 29.98
N ASN A 718 33.90 10.18 31.28
CA ASN A 718 33.70 11.37 32.12
C ASN A 718 32.72 12.39 31.50
N GLY A 719 31.61 11.88 30.92
CA GLY A 719 30.56 12.66 30.27
C GLY A 719 30.82 13.07 28.81
N LYS A 720 32.09 13.08 28.36
CA LYS A 720 32.46 13.41 26.97
C LYS A 720 32.27 12.20 26.06
N ILE A 721 31.55 12.37 24.94
CA ILE A 721 31.44 11.32 23.90
C ILE A 721 32.81 11.16 23.22
N ILE A 722 33.32 9.93 23.22
CA ILE A 722 34.58 9.54 22.57
C ILE A 722 34.37 8.62 21.36
N SER A 723 33.19 7.99 21.25
CA SER A 723 32.85 7.15 20.11
C SER A 723 31.35 7.17 19.83
N ARG A 724 31.00 7.03 18.55
CA ARG A 724 29.64 6.96 18.01
C ARG A 724 29.61 5.88 16.94
N LYS A 725 28.60 5.02 16.98
CA LYS A 725 28.41 3.96 15.98
C LYS A 725 26.93 3.70 15.77
N GLU A 726 26.44 3.86 14.54
CA GLU A 726 25.11 3.40 14.15
C GLU A 726 25.03 1.87 14.32
N VAL A 727 23.93 1.37 14.90
CA VAL A 727 23.62 -0.04 15.08
C VAL A 727 22.31 -0.30 14.34
N SER A 728 22.42 -0.76 13.09
CA SER A 728 21.30 -0.96 12.17
C SER A 728 21.56 -2.16 11.27
N SER A 729 20.58 -2.52 10.43
CA SER A 729 20.78 -3.55 9.39
C SER A 729 21.90 -3.23 8.38
N LYS A 730 22.36 -1.97 8.33
CA LYS A 730 23.47 -1.54 7.47
C LYS A 730 24.83 -1.76 8.12
N THR A 731 24.91 -1.70 9.45
CA THR A 731 26.18 -1.79 10.20
C THR A 731 26.39 -3.12 10.91
N VAL A 732 25.32 -3.92 11.04
CA VAL A 732 25.30 -5.25 11.66
C VAL A 732 25.36 -6.30 10.56
N THR A 733 26.55 -6.87 10.32
CA THR A 733 26.83 -7.70 9.12
C THR A 733 26.63 -9.20 9.30
N ASN A 734 26.91 -9.74 10.50
CA ASN A 734 26.75 -11.16 10.83
C ASN A 734 25.78 -11.30 12.02
N GLU A 735 24.59 -10.72 11.90
CA GLU A 735 23.58 -10.56 12.96
C GLU A 735 24.02 -9.73 14.19
N TRP A 736 25.33 -9.49 14.35
CA TRP A 736 25.96 -8.74 15.43
C TRP A 736 27.01 -7.77 14.88
N LEU A 737 27.10 -6.60 15.51
CA LEU A 737 28.14 -5.60 15.34
C LEU A 737 29.04 -5.62 16.58
N THR A 738 30.32 -5.90 16.40
CA THR A 738 31.33 -5.70 17.45
C THR A 738 31.97 -4.34 17.26
N HIS A 739 31.80 -3.46 18.23
CA HIS A 739 32.43 -2.13 18.26
C HIS A 739 33.52 -2.08 19.33
N GLU A 740 34.71 -1.60 18.97
CA GLU A 740 35.84 -1.46 19.89
C GLU A 740 36.23 0.00 20.07
N VAL A 741 36.62 0.36 21.29
CA VAL A 741 37.09 1.70 21.66
C VAL A 741 38.34 1.57 22.53
N ASP A 742 39.42 2.20 22.10
CA ASP A 742 40.67 2.27 22.86
C ASP A 742 40.50 3.24 24.03
N LEU A 743 40.81 2.76 25.24
CA LEU A 743 40.75 3.50 26.49
C LEU A 743 42.15 3.80 27.07
N SER A 744 43.24 3.34 26.44
CA SER A 744 44.61 3.68 26.85
C SER A 744 44.96 5.17 26.88
N PRO A 745 44.30 6.09 26.13
CA PRO A 745 44.47 7.53 26.35
C PRO A 745 44.08 8.02 27.77
N TYR A 746 43.45 7.16 28.57
CA TYR A 746 43.07 7.40 29.96
C TYR A 746 43.92 6.62 30.98
N ALA A 747 45.07 6.08 30.58
CA ALA A 747 46.09 5.49 31.44
C ALA A 747 46.34 6.30 32.73
N GLY A 748 46.49 5.59 33.84
CA GLY A 748 46.74 6.15 35.18
C GLY A 748 45.53 6.78 35.87
N LYS A 749 44.36 6.85 35.22
CA LYS A 749 43.18 7.61 35.70
C LYS A 749 42.00 6.71 36.03
N GLU A 750 41.22 7.10 37.05
CA GLU A 750 39.85 6.60 37.22
C GLU A 750 38.93 7.32 36.23
N ILE A 751 38.10 6.54 35.51
CA ILE A 751 37.11 7.04 34.57
C ILE A 751 35.72 6.51 34.87
N ASN A 752 34.71 7.35 34.63
CA ASN A 752 33.31 6.95 34.52
C ASN A 752 33.00 6.69 33.03
N LEU A 753 32.90 5.42 32.67
CA LEU A 753 32.59 4.93 31.33
C LEU A 753 31.09 4.73 31.18
N GLN A 754 30.49 5.24 30.10
CA GLN A 754 29.07 5.07 29.80
C GLN A 754 28.87 4.57 28.37
N LEU A 755 27.96 3.62 28.16
CA LEU A 755 27.49 3.17 26.86
C LEU A 755 26.00 3.51 26.73
N GLU A 756 25.65 4.36 25.78
CA GLU A 756 24.29 4.81 25.53
C GLU A 756 23.68 4.03 24.36
N ASN A 757 22.51 3.43 24.56
CA ASN A 757 21.57 3.09 23.50
C ASN A 757 20.73 4.34 23.25
N GLN A 758 21.20 5.17 22.30
CA GLN A 758 20.61 6.46 21.94
C GLN A 758 19.59 6.30 20.81
N PRO A 759 18.41 6.96 20.92
CA PRO A 759 17.43 6.96 19.85
C PRO A 759 17.86 7.79 18.63
N THR A 760 17.61 7.29 17.43
CA THR A 760 17.76 7.94 16.12
C THR A 760 16.46 8.64 15.68
N ASP A 761 15.41 7.91 15.31
CA ASP A 761 14.14 8.45 14.76
C ASP A 761 12.85 7.98 15.49
N TRP A 762 13.02 7.18 16.54
CA TRP A 762 12.00 6.52 17.36
C TRP A 762 11.25 5.35 16.70
N ARG A 763 11.81 4.73 15.64
CA ARG A 763 11.25 3.51 15.02
C ARG A 763 11.99 2.26 15.50
N ASN A 764 11.52 1.67 16.61
CA ASN A 764 12.01 0.39 17.16
C ASN A 764 13.49 0.41 17.59
N GLU A 765 13.86 1.39 18.42
CA GLU A 765 15.21 1.72 18.93
C GLU A 765 15.84 0.67 19.88
N TRP A 766 15.46 -0.60 19.75
CA TRP A 766 15.83 -1.67 20.68
C TRP A 766 17.32 -2.02 20.55
N GLY A 767 18.09 -1.71 21.59
CA GLY A 767 19.48 -2.12 21.71
C GLY A 767 19.61 -3.53 22.25
N TYR A 768 20.19 -4.43 21.47
CA TYR A 768 20.47 -5.80 21.89
C TYR A 768 21.96 -5.93 22.22
N TRP A 769 22.31 -6.34 23.43
CA TRP A 769 23.67 -6.43 23.95
C TRP A 769 24.03 -7.90 24.18
N HIS A 770 24.98 -8.46 23.42
CA HIS A 770 25.49 -9.80 23.65
C HIS A 770 26.54 -9.80 24.75
N GLU A 771 27.60 -9.01 24.55
CA GLU A 771 28.77 -8.91 25.43
C GLU A 771 29.29 -7.47 25.46
N VAL A 772 29.57 -6.94 26.65
CA VAL A 772 30.31 -5.69 26.88
C VAL A 772 31.46 -6.00 27.83
N LYS A 773 32.69 -5.90 27.33
CA LYS A 773 33.91 -6.31 28.02
C LYS A 773 34.99 -5.23 27.91
N VAL A 774 35.73 -5.02 28.98
CA VAL A 774 36.97 -4.23 28.98
C VAL A 774 38.12 -5.20 29.18
N SER A 775 39.09 -5.21 28.28
CA SER A 775 40.26 -6.10 28.31
C SER A 775 41.54 -5.28 28.29
N ALA A 776 42.55 -5.71 29.04
CA ALA A 776 43.86 -5.07 29.12
C ALA A 776 44.93 -6.09 28.69
N VAL A 777 45.88 -5.69 27.83
CA VAL A 777 46.99 -6.56 27.36
C VAL A 777 48.34 -5.85 27.45
N PRO A 778 49.44 -6.56 27.82
CA PRO A 778 50.77 -5.95 27.91
C PRO A 778 51.35 -5.64 26.54
N PHE A 779 52.14 -4.56 26.44
CA PHE A 779 52.90 -4.24 25.23
C PHE A 779 54.14 -5.15 25.09
N VAL A 780 54.02 -6.29 24.39
CA VAL A 780 55.18 -7.11 23.99
C VAL A 780 55.11 -7.52 22.50
N SER A 781 56.27 -7.37 21.86
CA SER A 781 56.60 -7.62 20.44
C SER A 781 56.16 -8.97 19.87
N LEU A 782 55.66 -8.96 18.63
CA LEU A 782 55.61 -10.13 17.74
C LEU A 782 56.19 -9.77 16.35
N LYS A 783 57.14 -10.58 15.88
CA LYS A 783 57.81 -10.44 14.57
C LYS A 783 56.88 -10.84 13.41
N PRO A 784 57.11 -10.32 12.19
CA PRO A 784 56.21 -10.52 11.06
C PRO A 784 56.37 -11.90 10.39
N THR A 785 55.26 -12.60 10.20
CA THR A 785 55.12 -13.68 9.22
C THR A 785 54.55 -13.11 7.92
N LYS A 786 55.11 -13.49 6.76
CA LYS A 786 54.64 -13.02 5.44
C LYS A 786 53.18 -13.46 5.20
N VAL A 787 52.26 -12.50 5.25
CA VAL A 787 50.91 -12.66 4.69
C VAL A 787 50.97 -12.46 3.18
N SER A 788 50.34 -13.34 2.41
CA SER A 788 50.18 -13.16 0.96
C SER A 788 49.39 -11.88 0.68
N GLN A 789 49.98 -10.99 -0.12
CA GLN A 789 49.39 -9.68 -0.43
C GLN A 789 48.23 -9.87 -1.42
N LYS A 790 47.01 -9.51 -1.01
CA LYS A 790 45.82 -9.62 -1.85
C LYS A 790 45.88 -8.68 -3.05
N LYS A 791 45.28 -9.07 -4.18
CA LYS A 791 45.09 -8.21 -5.34
C LYS A 791 43.84 -7.34 -5.15
N LYS A 792 44.01 -6.02 -5.18
CA LYS A 792 42.92 -5.05 -4.99
C LYS A 792 42.13 -4.83 -6.28
N VAL A 793 40.81 -4.93 -6.19
CA VAL A 793 39.86 -4.69 -7.28
C VAL A 793 38.95 -3.54 -6.85
N LEU A 794 38.84 -2.51 -7.68
CA LEU A 794 38.01 -1.34 -7.37
C LEU A 794 36.79 -1.27 -8.28
N PHE A 795 35.62 -0.97 -7.71
CA PHE A 795 34.39 -0.76 -8.46
C PHE A 795 33.95 0.70 -8.39
N ILE A 796 33.93 1.35 -9.55
CA ILE A 796 33.43 2.72 -9.76
C ILE A 796 31.98 2.63 -10.22
N SER A 797 31.08 3.30 -9.49
CA SER A 797 29.63 3.25 -9.74
C SER A 797 29.12 4.59 -10.25
N GLY A 798 28.45 4.59 -11.40
CA GLY A 798 27.74 5.76 -11.91
C GLY A 798 26.49 6.09 -11.11
N LYS A 799 25.88 7.25 -11.39
CA LYS A 799 24.51 7.54 -10.96
C LYS A 799 23.55 6.55 -11.63
N PRO A 800 22.48 6.07 -10.96
CA PRO A 800 21.44 5.31 -11.63
C PRO A 800 20.88 6.10 -12.83
N SER A 801 20.49 5.40 -13.88
CA SER A 801 19.97 6.02 -15.13
C SER A 801 18.53 5.62 -15.50
N HIS A 802 18.00 4.52 -14.95
CA HIS A 802 16.67 3.98 -15.24
C HIS A 802 15.80 3.80 -13.98
N GLY A 803 14.63 3.16 -14.16
CA GLY A 803 13.75 2.78 -13.07
C GLY A 803 14.25 1.56 -12.30
N ARG A 804 13.57 1.23 -11.19
CA ARG A 804 13.92 0.12 -10.31
C ARG A 804 14.11 -1.20 -11.07
N MET A 805 15.11 -2.00 -10.68
CA MET A 805 15.59 -3.24 -11.30
C MET A 805 16.32 -3.07 -12.65
N LYS A 806 16.53 -1.83 -13.11
CA LYS A 806 17.14 -1.50 -14.41
C LYS A 806 18.30 -0.52 -14.23
N HIS A 807 19.47 -0.84 -14.79
CA HIS A 807 20.69 0.01 -14.71
C HIS A 807 21.08 0.33 -13.25
N GLU A 808 21.02 -0.69 -12.41
CA GLU A 808 21.36 -0.65 -10.98
C GLU A 808 22.89 -0.76 -10.85
N HIS A 809 23.58 0.36 -11.12
CA HIS A 809 25.03 0.45 -11.26
C HIS A 809 25.78 0.09 -9.97
N ARG A 810 25.42 0.71 -8.84
CA ARG A 810 26.09 0.45 -7.55
C ARG A 810 25.66 -0.88 -6.97
N ALA A 811 24.38 -1.24 -7.07
CA ALA A 811 23.86 -2.54 -6.65
C ALA A 811 24.57 -3.71 -7.36
N GLY A 812 24.74 -3.64 -8.68
CA GLY A 812 25.45 -4.65 -9.46
C GLY A 812 26.91 -4.81 -9.03
N ASN A 813 27.59 -3.68 -8.83
CA ASN A 813 28.96 -3.65 -8.30
C ASN A 813 29.06 -4.27 -6.89
N ILE A 814 28.08 -4.04 -6.00
CA ILE A 814 28.02 -4.67 -4.67
C ILE A 814 27.91 -6.19 -4.77
N ILE A 815 27.02 -6.72 -5.64
CA ILE A 815 26.87 -8.17 -5.82
C ILE A 815 28.19 -8.78 -6.25
N LEU A 816 28.81 -8.24 -7.31
CA LEU A 816 30.09 -8.74 -7.86
C LEU A 816 31.23 -8.67 -6.83
N ALA A 817 31.41 -7.52 -6.16
CA ALA A 817 32.43 -7.34 -5.14
C ALA A 817 32.23 -8.28 -3.94
N LYS A 818 30.99 -8.44 -3.48
CA LYS A 818 30.65 -9.39 -2.41
C LYS A 818 31.00 -10.83 -2.81
N ARG A 819 30.72 -11.25 -4.05
CA ARG A 819 31.07 -12.59 -4.54
C ARG A 819 32.58 -12.81 -4.65
N LEU A 820 33.35 -11.83 -5.13
CA LEU A 820 34.82 -11.92 -5.12
C LEU A 820 35.37 -12.07 -3.69
N ASN A 821 34.92 -11.24 -2.76
CA ASN A 821 35.36 -11.30 -1.36
C ASN A 821 34.95 -12.60 -0.64
N GLN A 822 33.86 -13.24 -1.06
CA GLN A 822 33.37 -14.52 -0.54
C GLN A 822 33.99 -15.75 -1.22
N SER A 823 34.70 -15.58 -2.34
CA SER A 823 35.26 -16.70 -3.12
C SER A 823 36.41 -17.46 -2.45
N GLY A 824 37.01 -16.91 -1.40
CA GLY A 824 38.20 -17.45 -0.72
C GLY A 824 39.52 -17.19 -1.45
N LEU A 825 39.48 -16.58 -2.64
CA LEU A 825 40.68 -16.22 -3.43
C LEU A 825 41.44 -15.03 -2.80
N PRO A 826 42.73 -14.83 -3.12
CA PRO A 826 43.55 -13.72 -2.59
C PRO A 826 43.23 -12.38 -3.28
N VAL A 827 41.95 -12.01 -3.28
CA VAL A 827 41.40 -10.80 -3.86
C VAL A 827 40.77 -9.92 -2.77
N GLU A 828 40.82 -8.61 -2.97
CA GLU A 828 40.15 -7.62 -2.14
C GLU A 828 39.31 -6.71 -3.05
N ALA A 829 38.00 -6.94 -3.08
CA ALA A 829 37.07 -6.19 -3.91
C ALA A 829 36.40 -5.07 -3.12
N VAL A 830 36.62 -3.82 -3.55
CA VAL A 830 36.13 -2.61 -2.87
C VAL A 830 35.22 -1.83 -3.82
N VAL A 831 33.96 -1.64 -3.41
CA VAL A 831 33.05 -0.69 -4.08
C VAL A 831 33.30 0.69 -3.49
N LEU A 832 33.63 1.66 -4.34
CA LEU A 832 33.87 3.03 -3.88
C LEU A 832 32.53 3.68 -3.49
N ASP A 833 32.55 4.47 -2.41
CA ASP A 833 31.35 5.18 -1.91
C ASP A 833 31.01 6.44 -2.72
N ASP A 834 31.98 6.99 -3.47
CA ASP A 834 31.74 8.07 -4.42
C ASP A 834 30.88 7.59 -5.61
N ILE A 835 29.81 8.32 -5.90
CA ILE A 835 28.96 8.11 -7.08
C ILE A 835 29.50 8.95 -8.24
N GLY A 836 30.29 8.33 -9.10
CA GLY A 836 31.10 8.98 -10.15
C GLY A 836 32.57 8.57 -10.04
N TYR A 837 33.45 9.30 -10.72
CA TYR A 837 34.90 9.16 -10.51
C TYR A 837 35.26 9.54 -9.06
N PRO A 838 36.15 8.81 -8.37
CA PRO A 838 36.48 9.10 -6.97
C PRO A 838 37.10 10.49 -6.81
N LYS A 839 36.82 11.13 -5.67
CA LYS A 839 37.37 12.45 -5.33
C LYS A 839 38.83 12.37 -4.87
N ASP A 840 39.16 11.29 -4.17
CA ASP A 840 40.54 10.93 -3.83
C ASP A 840 41.04 9.96 -4.90
N GLU A 841 41.86 10.46 -5.82
CA GLU A 841 42.40 9.64 -6.92
C GLU A 841 43.48 8.66 -6.45
N SER A 842 44.08 8.89 -5.27
CA SER A 842 45.14 8.01 -4.73
C SER A 842 44.64 6.59 -4.46
N VAL A 843 43.33 6.43 -4.19
CA VAL A 843 42.71 5.12 -3.95
C VAL A 843 42.80 4.19 -5.16
N LEU A 844 43.04 4.72 -6.37
CA LEU A 844 43.16 3.99 -7.63
C LEU A 844 44.59 3.48 -7.91
N GLU A 845 45.61 4.01 -7.22
CA GLU A 845 47.01 3.80 -7.59
C GLU A 845 47.54 2.39 -7.30
N ASP A 846 46.93 1.66 -6.38
CA ASP A 846 47.27 0.29 -5.97
C ASP A 846 46.30 -0.76 -6.53
N ALA A 847 45.37 -0.37 -7.42
CA ALA A 847 44.42 -1.27 -8.04
C ALA A 847 45.10 -2.24 -9.01
N ALA A 848 44.77 -3.53 -8.92
CA ALA A 848 45.11 -4.51 -9.94
C ALA A 848 44.16 -4.41 -11.15
N THR A 849 42.88 -4.13 -10.92
CA THR A 849 41.91 -3.79 -11.97
C THR A 849 40.81 -2.86 -11.44
N ILE A 850 40.25 -2.06 -12.33
CA ILE A 850 39.15 -1.13 -12.06
C ILE A 850 37.93 -1.55 -12.89
N VAL A 851 36.82 -1.82 -12.21
CA VAL A 851 35.52 -2.16 -12.81
C VAL A 851 34.65 -0.91 -12.82
N ILE A 852 34.08 -0.56 -13.97
CA ILE A 852 33.27 0.63 -14.17
C ILE A 852 31.89 0.21 -14.65
N PHE A 853 30.87 0.58 -13.89
CA PHE A 853 29.47 0.39 -14.26
C PHE A 853 28.76 1.74 -14.10
N CYS A 854 28.44 2.39 -15.21
CA CYS A 854 27.95 3.77 -15.20
C CYS A 854 27.18 4.13 -16.48
N THR A 855 26.69 5.37 -16.55
CA THR A 855 26.05 5.92 -17.76
C THR A 855 27.06 6.14 -18.88
N GLY A 856 26.67 5.89 -20.13
CA GLY A 856 27.54 5.95 -21.30
C GLY A 856 27.64 7.30 -22.00
N HIS A 857 28.43 7.32 -23.08
CA HIS A 857 28.59 8.43 -24.02
C HIS A 857 28.91 9.75 -23.29
N GLY A 858 28.03 10.76 -23.35
CA GLY A 858 28.27 12.06 -22.74
C GLY A 858 28.20 12.06 -21.21
N GLY A 859 27.54 11.05 -20.62
CA GLY A 859 27.43 10.87 -19.17
C GLY A 859 28.53 10.00 -18.56
N HIS A 860 29.51 9.56 -19.35
CA HIS A 860 30.55 8.63 -18.89
C HIS A 860 31.46 9.25 -17.82
N VAL A 861 31.67 8.53 -16.71
CA VAL A 861 32.39 9.03 -15.54
C VAL A 861 33.85 9.38 -15.83
N LEU A 862 34.44 8.78 -16.86
CA LEU A 862 35.81 9.05 -17.29
C LEU A 862 35.96 10.26 -18.23
N ASN A 863 34.88 10.81 -18.82
CA ASN A 863 34.99 11.92 -19.78
C ASN A 863 35.83 13.12 -19.27
N PRO A 864 35.67 13.61 -18.02
CA PRO A 864 36.50 14.70 -17.49
C PRO A 864 37.89 14.25 -17.00
N LYS A 865 38.22 12.96 -17.10
CA LYS A 865 39.37 12.30 -16.45
C LYS A 865 40.15 11.36 -17.36
N LEU A 866 39.99 11.49 -18.68
CA LEU A 866 40.61 10.59 -19.66
C LEU A 866 42.14 10.57 -19.58
N LYS A 867 42.79 11.71 -19.29
CA LYS A 867 44.26 11.81 -19.25
C LYS A 867 44.83 11.15 -17.99
N GLU A 868 44.18 11.38 -16.85
CA GLU A 868 44.53 10.81 -15.56
C GLU A 868 44.31 9.29 -15.56
N PHE A 869 43.19 8.83 -16.11
CA PHE A 869 42.89 7.40 -16.24
C PHE A 869 43.81 6.70 -17.26
N ASP A 870 44.21 7.37 -18.35
CA ASP A 870 45.21 6.86 -19.30
C ASP A 870 46.56 6.56 -18.63
N ALA A 871 46.97 7.39 -17.66
CA ALA A 871 48.19 7.17 -16.89
C ALA A 871 48.10 5.91 -16.01
N LEU A 872 46.93 5.57 -15.49
CA LEU A 872 46.69 4.30 -14.77
C LEU A 872 46.73 3.11 -15.72
N MET A 873 46.13 3.21 -16.91
CA MET A 873 46.12 2.14 -17.91
C MET A 873 47.53 1.82 -18.44
N LYS A 874 48.35 2.85 -18.65
CA LYS A 874 49.78 2.75 -19.03
C LYS A 874 50.68 2.17 -17.93
N ARG A 875 50.22 2.15 -16.67
CA ARG A 875 50.88 1.41 -15.57
C ARG A 875 50.50 -0.07 -15.52
N GLY A 876 49.74 -0.56 -16.51
CA GLY A 876 49.32 -1.96 -16.61
C GLY A 876 48.07 -2.33 -15.79
N ILE A 877 47.40 -1.36 -15.16
CA ILE A 877 46.18 -1.60 -14.36
C ILE A 877 45.05 -2.10 -15.28
N GLY A 878 44.37 -3.18 -14.87
CA GLY A 878 43.27 -3.74 -15.64
C GLY A 878 42.02 -2.84 -15.66
N VAL A 879 41.17 -2.97 -16.69
CA VAL A 879 39.89 -2.24 -16.76
C VAL A 879 38.73 -3.11 -17.25
N ILE A 880 37.56 -2.92 -16.66
CA ILE A 880 36.30 -3.52 -17.11
C ILE A 880 35.23 -2.46 -17.28
N MET A 881 34.51 -2.51 -18.41
CA MET A 881 33.35 -1.66 -18.68
C MET A 881 32.08 -2.51 -18.79
N ILE A 882 31.09 -2.21 -17.95
CA ILE A 882 29.80 -2.93 -17.89
C ILE A 882 28.68 -2.08 -18.51
N HIS A 883 27.90 -2.70 -19.40
CA HIS A 883 26.70 -2.15 -20.03
C HIS A 883 26.93 -0.78 -20.68
N TRP A 884 26.26 0.26 -20.19
CA TRP A 884 26.41 1.66 -20.63
C TRP A 884 27.83 2.20 -20.49
N ALA A 885 28.67 1.67 -19.60
CA ALA A 885 30.07 2.05 -19.53
C ALA A 885 30.88 1.62 -20.79
N THR A 886 30.35 0.75 -21.65
CA THR A 886 30.99 0.42 -22.94
C THR A 886 30.79 1.50 -24.01
N GLU A 887 29.90 2.48 -23.80
CA GLU A 887 29.64 3.54 -24.78
C GLU A 887 30.58 4.75 -24.60
N ALA A 888 31.31 5.10 -25.66
CA ALA A 888 32.16 6.29 -25.71
C ALA A 888 31.69 7.28 -26.79
N VAL A 889 32.13 8.53 -26.66
CA VAL A 889 31.99 9.53 -27.72
C VAL A 889 33.08 9.27 -28.76
N SER A 890 32.72 9.14 -30.03
CA SER A 890 33.68 8.93 -31.13
C SER A 890 34.68 10.10 -31.25
N GLY A 891 35.92 9.79 -31.61
CA GLY A 891 37.09 10.66 -31.41
C GLY A 891 37.81 10.32 -30.11
N ALA A 892 38.50 11.29 -29.50
CA ALA A 892 39.46 11.03 -28.41
C ALA A 892 38.98 10.11 -27.26
N PRO A 893 37.71 10.16 -26.77
CA PRO A 893 37.24 9.19 -25.77
C PRO A 893 37.12 7.76 -26.32
N GLY A 894 36.60 7.60 -27.54
CA GLY A 894 36.53 6.31 -28.24
C GLY A 894 37.92 5.75 -28.58
N ASP A 895 38.84 6.60 -29.00
CA ASP A 895 40.25 6.22 -29.24
C ASP A 895 40.89 5.65 -27.97
N LYS A 896 40.63 6.28 -26.81
CA LYS A 896 41.05 5.73 -25.51
C LYS A 896 40.39 4.41 -25.14
N PHE A 897 39.13 4.19 -25.48
CA PHE A 897 38.49 2.89 -25.20
C PHE A 897 39.04 1.78 -26.10
N LEU A 898 39.44 2.11 -27.35
CA LEU A 898 40.20 1.21 -28.22
C LEU A 898 41.58 0.89 -27.61
N GLU A 899 42.31 1.88 -27.11
CA GLU A 899 43.60 1.66 -26.42
C GLU A 899 43.46 0.83 -25.13
N TRP A 900 42.39 1.02 -24.36
CA TRP A 900 42.26 0.42 -23.02
C TRP A 900 41.62 -0.97 -23.02
N MET A 901 40.60 -1.19 -23.85
CA MET A 901 39.84 -2.45 -23.93
C MET A 901 39.54 -2.94 -25.36
N GLY A 902 40.20 -2.39 -26.38
CA GLY A 902 40.18 -2.94 -27.74
C GLY A 902 38.90 -2.71 -28.55
N GLY A 903 37.86 -2.15 -27.94
CA GLY A 903 36.56 -1.93 -28.57
C GLY A 903 35.63 -1.05 -27.74
N PHE A 904 34.57 -0.52 -28.35
CA PHE A 904 33.53 0.26 -27.66
C PHE A 904 32.21 0.31 -28.47
N CYS A 905 31.13 0.69 -27.78
CA CYS A 905 29.83 0.96 -28.40
C CYS A 905 29.77 2.40 -28.92
N ASP A 906 29.74 2.58 -30.24
CA ASP A 906 29.58 3.87 -30.92
C ASP A 906 28.08 4.04 -31.23
N ILE A 907 27.42 5.03 -30.64
CA ILE A 907 25.95 5.15 -30.66
C ILE A 907 25.34 5.35 -32.06
N ASN A 908 26.14 5.65 -33.09
CA ASN A 908 25.68 5.78 -34.49
C ASN A 908 26.04 4.56 -35.35
N TRP A 909 26.70 3.56 -34.77
CA TRP A 909 27.22 2.36 -35.43
C TRP A 909 26.71 1.08 -34.78
N SER A 910 26.62 1.07 -33.45
CA SER A 910 26.24 -0.03 -32.57
C SER A 910 24.76 0.04 -32.18
N VAL A 911 24.19 -1.09 -31.78
CA VAL A 911 22.76 -1.22 -31.48
C VAL A 911 22.50 -1.85 -30.11
N ASN A 912 21.42 -1.43 -29.44
CA ASN A 912 21.04 -1.92 -28.10
C ASN A 912 19.66 -2.63 -27.98
N PRO A 913 19.37 -3.70 -28.74
CA PRO A 913 18.12 -4.44 -28.59
C PRO A 913 18.13 -5.33 -27.34
N HIS A 914 16.93 -5.64 -26.80
CA HIS A 914 16.74 -6.80 -25.94
C HIS A 914 16.66 -8.06 -26.80
N TRP A 915 17.46 -9.07 -26.45
CA TRP A 915 17.41 -10.39 -27.07
C TRP A 915 18.07 -11.45 -26.19
N LYS A 916 17.84 -12.71 -26.53
CA LYS A 916 18.29 -13.88 -25.79
C LYS A 916 19.32 -14.70 -26.59
N PRO A 917 20.61 -14.32 -26.57
CA PRO A 917 21.69 -15.07 -27.21
C PRO A 917 21.92 -16.44 -26.53
N ASN A 918 22.56 -17.36 -27.24
CA ASN A 918 22.93 -18.70 -26.78
C ASN A 918 24.47 -18.85 -26.77
N PHE A 919 25.10 -18.46 -25.66
CA PHE A 919 26.56 -18.46 -25.57
C PHE A 919 27.11 -19.86 -25.31
N LYS A 920 28.23 -20.18 -25.98
CA LYS A 920 28.92 -21.46 -25.88
C LYS A 920 30.39 -21.27 -25.49
N PRO A 921 30.97 -22.21 -24.72
CA PRO A 921 32.37 -22.16 -24.30
C PRO A 921 33.37 -21.90 -25.41
N ARG A 922 34.44 -21.17 -25.05
CA ARG A 922 35.58 -20.85 -25.92
C ARG A 922 36.89 -21.08 -25.18
N ALA A 923 37.97 -21.33 -25.93
CA ALA A 923 39.31 -21.49 -25.38
C ALA A 923 39.86 -20.16 -24.84
N HIS A 924 39.49 -19.81 -23.61
CA HIS A 924 40.00 -18.65 -22.87
C HIS A 924 39.77 -18.83 -21.36
N PRO A 925 40.69 -18.44 -20.45
CA PRO A 925 40.51 -18.65 -19.00
C PRO A 925 39.23 -18.07 -18.40
N ILE A 926 38.64 -17.04 -19.03
CA ILE A 926 37.35 -16.45 -18.60
C ILE A 926 36.19 -17.47 -18.69
N TRP A 927 36.29 -18.48 -19.56
CA TRP A 927 35.29 -19.55 -19.69
C TRP A 927 35.47 -20.71 -18.69
N ASN A 928 36.49 -20.68 -17.83
CA ASN A 928 36.72 -21.73 -16.85
C ASN A 928 35.48 -21.95 -15.94
N GLY A 929 34.98 -23.19 -15.93
CA GLY A 929 33.79 -23.61 -15.20
C GLY A 929 32.48 -22.92 -15.58
N VAL A 930 32.39 -22.25 -16.74
CA VAL A 930 31.15 -21.64 -17.24
C VAL A 930 30.48 -22.58 -18.24
N ASP A 931 29.25 -22.99 -17.94
CA ASP A 931 28.44 -23.80 -18.85
C ASP A 931 27.76 -22.94 -19.93
N PRO A 932 27.29 -23.52 -21.06
CA PRO A 932 26.48 -22.80 -22.03
C PRO A 932 25.26 -22.16 -21.38
N PHE A 933 25.01 -20.87 -21.67
CA PHE A 933 23.96 -20.10 -20.99
C PHE A 933 23.27 -19.09 -21.93
N SER A 934 22.08 -18.66 -21.51
CA SER A 934 21.21 -17.83 -22.34
C SER A 934 20.29 -16.95 -21.48
N VAL A 935 20.60 -15.66 -21.43
CA VAL A 935 19.91 -14.65 -20.61
C VAL A 935 19.36 -13.54 -21.50
N ASP A 936 18.09 -13.20 -21.30
CA ASP A 936 17.44 -12.06 -21.97
C ASP A 936 17.84 -10.75 -21.28
N ASP A 937 18.64 -9.94 -21.97
CA ASP A 937 19.19 -8.67 -21.50
C ASP A 937 19.31 -7.70 -22.69
N GLU A 938 19.67 -6.44 -22.44
CA GLU A 938 19.89 -5.47 -23.52
C GLU A 938 21.33 -5.62 -24.02
N TRP A 939 21.59 -6.64 -24.85
CA TRP A 939 22.93 -6.99 -25.33
C TRP A 939 23.33 -6.19 -26.55
N TYR A 940 24.40 -5.38 -26.42
CA TYR A 940 24.80 -4.45 -27.47
C TYR A 940 25.74 -5.14 -28.44
N TYR A 941 25.52 -4.92 -29.73
CA TYR A 941 26.36 -5.49 -30.78
C TYR A 941 26.69 -4.51 -31.90
N HIS A 942 27.48 -4.98 -32.87
CA HIS A 942 28.09 -4.18 -33.92
C HIS A 942 28.99 -3.08 -33.32
N MET A 943 29.93 -3.49 -32.47
CA MET A 943 30.89 -2.61 -31.78
C MET A 943 31.92 -2.01 -32.76
N ARG A 944 32.60 -0.94 -32.32
CA ARG A 944 33.92 -0.58 -32.86
C ARG A 944 34.97 -1.48 -32.22
N PHE A 945 35.96 -1.89 -32.99
CA PHE A 945 37.12 -2.65 -32.51
C PHE A 945 38.40 -2.08 -33.14
N VAL A 946 39.56 -2.36 -32.51
CA VAL A 946 40.88 -2.04 -33.10
C VAL A 946 41.01 -2.66 -34.49
N LYS A 947 41.62 -1.92 -35.42
CA LYS A 947 41.49 -2.11 -36.88
C LYS A 947 41.91 -3.49 -37.38
N ASP A 948 42.90 -4.09 -36.73
CA ASP A 948 43.50 -5.39 -37.03
C ASP A 948 43.08 -6.51 -36.07
N ARG A 949 42.31 -6.17 -35.02
CA ARG A 949 41.92 -7.06 -33.90
C ARG A 949 43.11 -7.64 -33.10
N THR A 950 44.31 -7.07 -33.23
CA THR A 950 45.48 -7.50 -32.45
C THR A 950 45.19 -7.40 -30.96
N GLY A 951 45.49 -8.46 -30.20
CA GLY A 951 45.21 -8.54 -28.75
C GLY A 951 43.74 -8.75 -28.36
N LEU A 952 42.79 -8.75 -29.30
CA LEU A 952 41.35 -8.86 -29.00
C LEU A 952 40.82 -10.30 -29.14
N THR A 953 40.24 -10.82 -28.06
CA THR A 953 39.59 -12.13 -28.00
C THR A 953 38.09 -12.01 -27.71
N PRO A 954 37.18 -12.33 -28.65
CA PRO A 954 35.74 -12.28 -28.39
C PRO A 954 35.30 -13.42 -27.45
N ILE A 955 34.73 -13.07 -26.30
CA ILE A 955 34.37 -14.00 -25.20
C ILE A 955 32.91 -14.44 -25.28
N LEU A 956 31.97 -13.49 -25.39
CA LEU A 956 30.56 -13.77 -25.63
C LEU A 956 30.21 -13.35 -27.06
N THR A 957 29.64 -14.28 -27.82
CA THR A 957 29.35 -14.09 -29.25
C THR A 957 28.22 -15.00 -29.68
N ASP A 958 27.29 -14.46 -30.47
CA ASP A 958 26.20 -15.21 -31.12
C ASP A 958 25.74 -14.46 -32.38
N VAL A 959 24.87 -15.07 -33.18
CA VAL A 959 24.22 -14.42 -34.34
C VAL A 959 22.88 -13.83 -33.88
N PRO A 960 22.69 -12.50 -33.87
CA PRO A 960 21.41 -11.91 -33.50
C PRO A 960 20.35 -12.22 -34.57
N PRO A 961 19.11 -12.53 -34.17
CA PRO A 961 18.04 -12.78 -35.13
C PRO A 961 17.45 -11.46 -35.68
N LEU A 962 16.81 -11.51 -36.84
CA LEU A 962 16.35 -10.32 -37.57
C LEU A 962 15.36 -9.43 -36.77
N GLU A 963 14.60 -10.00 -35.83
CA GLU A 963 13.69 -9.24 -34.95
C GLU A 963 14.40 -8.20 -34.08
N THR A 964 15.70 -8.35 -33.83
CA THR A 964 16.49 -7.35 -33.08
C THR A 964 16.60 -6.00 -33.81
N LEU A 965 16.32 -5.97 -35.11
CA LEU A 965 16.37 -4.77 -35.96
C LEU A 965 14.98 -4.23 -36.35
N LYS A 966 13.93 -4.56 -35.59
CA LYS A 966 12.57 -4.00 -35.75
C LYS A 966 12.48 -2.48 -35.61
N ARG A 967 13.38 -1.85 -34.84
CA ARG A 967 13.41 -0.38 -34.69
C ARG A 967 13.92 0.27 -36.00
N PRO A 968 13.42 1.46 -36.40
CA PRO A 968 13.91 2.19 -37.57
C PRO A 968 15.34 2.68 -37.38
N ASP A 969 15.99 3.16 -38.44
CA ASP A 969 17.38 3.58 -38.36
C ASP A 969 17.57 4.85 -37.51
N GLY A 970 18.63 4.88 -36.69
CA GLY A 970 18.90 5.99 -35.77
C GLY A 970 19.82 5.64 -34.60
N ILE A 971 19.95 6.58 -33.65
CA ILE A 971 20.85 6.48 -32.49
C ILE A 971 20.53 5.25 -31.63
N ARG A 972 21.56 4.41 -31.36
CA ARG A 972 21.49 3.08 -30.70
C ARG A 972 20.52 2.08 -31.35
N SER A 973 20.02 2.41 -32.53
CA SER A 973 19.01 1.68 -33.30
C SER A 973 19.62 1.19 -34.61
N GLY A 974 18.81 0.65 -35.52
CA GLY A 974 19.30 0.16 -36.82
C GLY A 974 20.17 1.16 -37.58
N ASN A 975 21.03 0.65 -38.44
CA ASN A 975 21.67 1.40 -39.51
C ASN A 975 22.00 0.45 -40.67
N PRO A 976 22.33 0.94 -41.88
CA PRO A 976 22.55 0.08 -43.04
C PRO A 976 23.68 -0.94 -42.87
N ALA A 977 24.73 -0.63 -42.10
CA ALA A 977 25.83 -1.55 -41.85
C ALA A 977 25.39 -2.69 -40.92
N VAL A 978 24.72 -2.39 -39.80
CA VAL A 978 24.18 -3.40 -38.88
C VAL A 978 23.16 -4.28 -39.59
N ARG A 979 22.23 -3.69 -40.34
CA ARG A 979 21.22 -4.46 -41.10
C ARG A 979 21.85 -5.42 -42.07
N LYS A 980 22.89 -5.00 -42.79
CA LYS A 980 23.67 -5.87 -43.68
C LYS A 980 24.34 -7.00 -42.89
N ALA A 981 25.02 -6.69 -41.79
CA ALA A 981 25.72 -7.68 -40.99
C ALA A 981 24.78 -8.76 -40.44
N VAL A 982 23.64 -8.36 -39.88
CA VAL A 982 22.63 -9.30 -39.35
C VAL A 982 21.94 -10.09 -40.45
N ALA A 983 21.60 -9.47 -41.60
CA ALA A 983 21.02 -10.17 -42.75
C ALA A 983 22.00 -11.18 -43.38
N ASN A 984 23.30 -10.93 -43.30
CA ASN A 984 24.37 -11.86 -43.70
C ASN A 984 24.59 -13.00 -42.69
N GLY A 985 23.95 -12.98 -41.51
CA GLY A 985 24.21 -13.93 -40.44
C GLY A 985 25.56 -13.74 -39.74
N GLU A 986 26.14 -12.54 -39.80
CA GLU A 986 27.47 -12.26 -39.22
C GLU A 986 27.44 -12.35 -37.69
N SER A 987 28.27 -13.22 -37.13
CA SER A 987 28.43 -13.40 -35.69
C SER A 987 28.85 -12.11 -34.99
N GLN A 988 28.13 -11.75 -33.95
CA GLN A 988 28.31 -10.50 -33.21
C GLN A 988 28.92 -10.73 -31.84
N HIS A 989 29.85 -9.85 -31.45
CA HIS A 989 30.58 -9.94 -30.19
C HIS A 989 29.99 -8.95 -29.17
N VAL A 990 29.51 -9.47 -28.03
CA VAL A 990 28.83 -8.70 -26.98
C VAL A 990 29.61 -8.66 -25.65
N ALA A 991 30.64 -9.49 -25.54
CA ALA A 991 31.72 -9.30 -24.58
C ALA A 991 33.06 -9.77 -25.16
N TRP A 992 34.14 -9.09 -24.82
CA TRP A 992 35.48 -9.33 -25.37
C TRP A 992 36.58 -8.99 -24.37
N ALA A 993 37.64 -9.78 -24.41
CA ALA A 993 38.88 -9.56 -23.69
C ALA A 993 39.90 -8.88 -24.61
N TYR A 994 40.78 -8.07 -24.03
CA TYR A 994 41.82 -7.33 -24.74
C TYR A 994 43.13 -7.33 -23.95
N GLU A 995 44.22 -7.77 -24.56
CA GLU A 995 45.56 -7.66 -23.99
C GLU A 995 46.33 -6.53 -24.70
N ARG A 996 46.87 -5.59 -23.92
CA ARG A 996 47.55 -4.40 -24.45
C ARG A 996 49.03 -4.68 -24.69
N SER A 997 49.61 -4.12 -25.76
CA SER A 997 51.04 -4.27 -26.10
C SER A 997 51.97 -3.84 -24.97
N GLU A 998 51.65 -2.72 -24.31
CA GLU A 998 52.42 -2.15 -23.19
C GLU A 998 52.12 -2.82 -21.83
N GLY A 999 51.26 -3.85 -21.83
CA GLY A 999 50.84 -4.57 -20.63
C GLY A 999 49.50 -4.12 -20.02
N GLY A 1000 48.96 -5.01 -19.21
CA GLY A 1000 47.61 -4.88 -18.65
C GLY A 1000 46.50 -5.32 -19.60
N ARG A 1001 45.30 -5.43 -19.05
CA ARG A 1001 44.16 -6.12 -19.67
C ARG A 1001 42.89 -5.30 -19.62
N GLY A 1002 42.05 -5.43 -20.65
CA GLY A 1002 40.74 -4.80 -20.75
C GLY A 1002 39.63 -5.83 -20.99
N PHE A 1003 38.43 -5.56 -20.50
CA PHE A 1003 37.23 -6.36 -20.80
C PHE A 1003 36.01 -5.47 -21.04
N GLY A 1004 35.40 -5.59 -22.20
CA GLY A 1004 34.11 -4.97 -22.50
C GLY A 1004 32.98 -5.99 -22.36
N PHE A 1005 31.88 -5.61 -21.71
CA PHE A 1005 30.71 -6.47 -21.51
C PHE A 1005 29.43 -5.65 -21.62
N THR A 1006 28.59 -5.93 -22.61
CA THR A 1006 27.45 -5.04 -22.94
C THR A 1006 26.16 -5.38 -22.19
N GLY A 1007 26.06 -6.55 -21.56
CA GLY A 1007 24.94 -6.90 -20.67
C GLY A 1007 24.99 -6.16 -19.34
N GLY A 1008 23.88 -6.17 -18.61
CA GLY A 1008 23.76 -5.58 -17.27
C GLY A 1008 22.55 -4.67 -17.11
N HIS A 1009 21.68 -4.65 -18.12
CA HIS A 1009 20.46 -3.84 -18.11
C HIS A 1009 19.49 -4.32 -17.04
N ASN A 1010 19.28 -5.64 -16.93
CA ASN A 1010 18.39 -6.26 -15.95
C ASN A 1010 19.17 -6.63 -14.68
N HIS A 1011 18.82 -6.06 -13.53
CA HIS A 1011 19.56 -6.38 -12.29
C HIS A 1011 19.40 -7.84 -11.84
N VAL A 1012 18.27 -8.48 -12.20
CA VAL A 1012 18.01 -9.91 -11.98
C VAL A 1012 18.95 -10.84 -12.75
N SER A 1013 19.61 -10.37 -13.82
CA SER A 1013 20.57 -11.20 -14.60
C SER A 1013 21.75 -11.68 -13.75
N TRP A 1014 22.07 -10.99 -12.65
CA TRP A 1014 23.08 -11.45 -11.69
C TRP A 1014 22.68 -12.70 -10.88
N GLN A 1015 21.41 -13.12 -10.92
CA GLN A 1015 20.97 -14.39 -10.34
C GLN A 1015 21.43 -15.60 -11.16
N ASP A 1016 21.58 -15.46 -12.49
CA ASP A 1016 22.11 -16.52 -13.35
C ASP A 1016 23.60 -16.78 -13.03
N ASP A 1017 23.91 -18.03 -12.73
CA ASP A 1017 25.23 -18.43 -12.24
C ASP A 1017 26.32 -18.30 -13.31
N ASN A 1018 26.02 -18.59 -14.57
CA ASN A 1018 26.99 -18.55 -15.67
C ASN A 1018 27.23 -17.12 -16.16
N TYR A 1019 26.16 -16.32 -16.27
CA TYR A 1019 26.22 -14.88 -16.50
C TYR A 1019 27.10 -14.18 -15.46
N ARG A 1020 26.88 -14.47 -14.17
CA ARG A 1020 27.68 -13.92 -13.07
C ARG A 1020 29.11 -14.45 -13.09
N LYS A 1021 29.32 -15.75 -13.34
CA LYS A 1021 30.65 -16.38 -13.34
C LYS A 1021 31.56 -15.86 -14.46
N ILE A 1022 31.04 -15.60 -15.67
CA ILE A 1022 31.80 -14.91 -16.75
C ILE A 1022 32.36 -13.57 -16.24
N MET A 1023 31.54 -12.76 -15.58
CA MET A 1023 31.98 -11.46 -15.07
C MET A 1023 33.03 -11.60 -13.95
N LEU A 1024 32.82 -12.51 -12.99
CA LEU A 1024 33.78 -12.76 -11.91
C LEU A 1024 35.13 -13.29 -12.44
N ASN A 1025 35.09 -14.22 -13.40
CA ASN A 1025 36.27 -14.75 -14.07
C ASN A 1025 37.01 -13.65 -14.86
N ALA A 1026 36.28 -12.76 -15.55
CA ALA A 1026 36.86 -11.62 -16.25
C ALA A 1026 37.58 -10.65 -15.30
N ILE A 1027 37.00 -10.36 -14.13
CA ILE A 1027 37.61 -9.48 -13.11
C ILE A 1027 38.94 -10.05 -12.59
N LEU A 1028 39.02 -11.36 -12.35
CA LEU A 1028 40.30 -11.99 -11.97
C LEU A 1028 41.32 -11.92 -13.11
N TRP A 1029 40.88 -12.23 -14.33
CA TRP A 1029 41.74 -12.22 -15.51
C TRP A 1029 42.33 -10.82 -15.77
N THR A 1030 41.52 -9.74 -15.67
CA THR A 1030 42.03 -8.36 -15.82
C THR A 1030 42.89 -7.90 -14.65
N ALA A 1031 42.68 -8.42 -13.44
CA ALA A 1031 43.56 -8.21 -12.28
C ALA A 1031 44.93 -8.93 -12.39
N GLY A 1032 45.18 -9.64 -13.50
CA GLY A 1032 46.40 -10.43 -13.70
C GLY A 1032 46.46 -11.68 -12.83
N MET A 1033 45.32 -12.17 -12.35
CA MET A 1033 45.21 -13.41 -11.58
C MET A 1033 44.91 -14.59 -12.50
N GLU A 1034 45.29 -15.78 -12.05
CA GLU A 1034 44.84 -17.03 -12.65
C GLU A 1034 43.36 -17.25 -12.34
N VAL A 1035 42.57 -17.64 -13.34
CA VAL A 1035 41.16 -17.99 -13.16
C VAL A 1035 41.10 -19.48 -12.80
N PRO A 1036 40.53 -19.88 -11.65
CA PRO A 1036 40.46 -21.29 -11.26
C PRO A 1036 39.78 -22.14 -12.34
N GLU A 1037 40.15 -23.42 -12.50
CA GLU A 1037 39.58 -24.31 -13.53
C GLU A 1037 38.05 -24.45 -13.45
N GLY A 1038 37.49 -24.47 -12.23
CA GLY A 1038 36.04 -24.46 -11.97
C GLY A 1038 35.39 -23.07 -12.01
N GLY A 1039 36.15 -22.02 -12.37
CA GLY A 1039 35.75 -20.62 -12.29
C GLY A 1039 35.62 -20.10 -10.86
N VAL A 1040 35.19 -18.84 -10.72
CA VAL A 1040 34.91 -18.25 -9.40
C VAL A 1040 33.63 -18.83 -8.81
N HIS A 1041 33.78 -19.64 -7.76
CA HIS A 1041 32.64 -20.13 -6.99
C HIS A 1041 31.91 -18.97 -6.30
N SER A 1042 30.60 -18.84 -6.55
CA SER A 1042 29.76 -17.81 -5.94
C SER A 1042 28.30 -18.27 -5.84
N SER A 1043 27.67 -18.05 -4.69
CA SER A 1043 26.24 -18.36 -4.51
C SER A 1043 25.34 -17.40 -5.28
N ALA A 1044 24.23 -17.90 -5.83
CA ALA A 1044 23.22 -17.05 -6.44
C ALA A 1044 22.66 -16.04 -5.42
N PRO A 1045 22.56 -14.74 -5.75
CA PRO A 1045 21.80 -13.79 -4.94
C PRO A 1045 20.31 -14.14 -4.98
N ASP A 1046 19.68 -14.26 -3.82
CA ASP A 1046 18.23 -14.45 -3.73
C ASP A 1046 17.48 -13.14 -4.03
N ASN A 1047 16.15 -13.21 -4.13
CA ASN A 1047 15.32 -12.05 -4.46
C ASN A 1047 15.43 -10.94 -3.40
N VAL A 1048 15.70 -11.29 -2.14
CA VAL A 1048 15.89 -10.30 -1.06
C VAL A 1048 17.22 -9.58 -1.25
N GLU A 1049 18.30 -10.28 -1.58
CA GLU A 1049 19.59 -9.69 -1.88
C GLU A 1049 19.53 -8.77 -3.12
N ILE A 1050 18.89 -9.22 -4.20
CA ILE A 1050 18.64 -8.43 -5.42
C ILE A 1050 17.87 -7.14 -5.10
N GLU A 1051 16.90 -7.16 -4.17
CA GLU A 1051 16.15 -5.96 -3.79
C GLU A 1051 16.86 -5.10 -2.73
N SER A 1052 17.77 -5.67 -1.93
CA SER A 1052 18.34 -5.03 -0.73
C SER A 1052 19.29 -3.85 -0.98
N ASN A 1053 19.88 -3.75 -2.18
CA ASN A 1053 20.95 -2.80 -2.49
C ASN A 1053 20.67 -1.91 -3.72
N LEU A 1054 19.44 -1.93 -4.25
CA LEU A 1054 19.03 -1.17 -5.44
C LEU A 1054 19.39 0.32 -5.32
N ASP A 1055 19.83 0.91 -6.43
CA ASP A 1055 20.29 2.29 -6.48
C ASP A 1055 19.11 3.25 -6.19
N PRO A 1056 19.38 4.41 -5.56
CA PRO A 1056 18.31 5.32 -5.16
C PRO A 1056 17.56 5.89 -6.37
N VAL A 1057 16.24 5.68 -6.40
CA VAL A 1057 15.35 6.10 -7.51
C VAL A 1057 15.59 7.54 -7.92
N ILE A 1058 15.89 7.74 -9.21
CA ILE A 1058 16.15 9.06 -9.80
C ILE A 1058 14.87 9.89 -9.74
N LYS A 1059 14.78 10.78 -8.76
CA LYS A 1059 13.86 11.92 -8.83
C LYS A 1059 14.33 12.81 -9.99
N LYS A 1060 13.74 12.63 -11.18
CA LYS A 1060 13.89 13.59 -12.28
C LYS A 1060 13.42 14.95 -11.77
N LYS A 1061 14.38 15.84 -11.46
CA LYS A 1061 14.10 17.26 -11.26
C LYS A 1061 13.37 17.73 -12.52
N LYS A 1062 12.13 18.22 -12.37
CA LYS A 1062 11.58 19.14 -13.37
C LYS A 1062 12.60 20.27 -13.47
N LYS A 1063 13.14 20.51 -14.67
CA LYS A 1063 13.74 21.83 -14.95
C LYS A 1063 12.59 22.83 -14.79
N SER A 1064 12.88 23.89 -14.04
CA SER A 1064 12.04 25.09 -13.88
C SER A 1064 11.65 25.66 -15.23
#